data_AF-A0A915YCY4-F1
#
_entry.id   AF-A0A915YCY4-F1
#
_cell.length_a   1.000
_cell.length_b   1.000
_cell.length_c   1.000
_cell.angle_alpha   90.00
_cell.angle_beta   90.00
_cell.angle_gamma   90.00
#
_symmetry.space_group_name_H-M   'P 1'
#
loop_
_entity.id
_entity.type
_entity.pdbx_description
1 polymer ?
#
loop_
_entity_poly.entity_id
_entity_poly.type
_entity_poly.pdbx_seq_one_letter_code
_entity_poly.pdbx_strand_id
1 'polypeptide(L)'
;MKFPVSLVLLPLLLIGSTISSLAQAPTGIVLTNNNVPENEDLYTFIGTLSAIDADQNNGHVFQLIEGADDNDFFKIRSDSLFTFFSFNFERKNNYSVLIKATDSTNQAFLQHSTILVTDVWGKYDQNGYADADLANKYPQVNVGDYIYFNGVNSNNAIYAQNKGYPSVSYPNKVLIRGDHYQAISILFSQVHGINTHQRVPVTNFLGQVYVTNYIELRGGSFWRLTGDYNPTLGLGSAPYKGCRQGNSTANFGFSSGQYGIWVSREWIDEGSNLVKVSGIATGFEIDHLEISDGGFAGLMLKYDDMDIHSMDDVEVHHLYIHDIGSEGMYIGSTQNGAQHVFKNLHIHHCAVLRTGGEAIQVSQQDAGCRLEHNVLWGAFDWLSPFQKWQDNIVQLGSKNGDIAIQNNIIMGASGNAINIFNKSKLGIIPNGLPIAVENNLIWCSRGNVGSYLGSTDGVTPWVWKKNYAGKFFFDYDRVYPNTTPLPNIVYIGFRNLNITADILDNCFDYSRSTFYGFWGNGLIQINDSNNIRKALPNPCFRAFIGESDNFNYLRWTRWTATVGEEHGFPSTNTNKGQAVTYTVGDVVQYHVGKQTRFYRCIQTHTLQEPSPDGNQYWKLLKWNNKGNISYLPPDDVRLDVGSFYHTQNIGLVSPQTGLEVDAGANQSHFFPVTTVSLEGNAYCSTATDSIQSYQWTQIQGNPLSISGQNSSELSISNPPIGQYAFVLTVNTHQGLVGRDTTELLISYMPQKPIAHAGPDLNLDFGNTNNHLNANLSSDPNGRIISYEWNIIEAPLHPTSKLLVNFTNQRYAAPSPWNNVTQTHQGTIIHDLIDSLGNTTPIGIELLNNWNGSNTNGVMTGNNTGIVPDVVARSYYWFQSGIHPIRIFGLQPNQLYSISFFASRNTNGDRTTIYRIGKHSVQLNAAYNIQNLAQLNWMQADANGEIVIYVTKSPTSSYAYLNAMIITTTGLSISDPNAINTSVSGLKTADYALQLQVIDDECLSDFDTVMLKITPTPPLKMGQDKIKPSNISLSPNPTKGISTLFIHPFQANLTCKIHSFEGRVVFHQTIQHEQEQLHLEKLPAGVYHIELLDDKEEPFWQSKFVKL
;
A
#
# COMPACT_ATOMS: atom_id res chain seq x y z
N MET A 1 17.47 -84.10 -41.83
CA MET A 1 17.20 -84.49 -43.23
C MET A 1 16.93 -83.20 -43.99
N LYS A 2 17.76 -82.81 -44.98
CA LYS A 2 17.61 -83.23 -46.39
C LYS A 2 16.17 -82.95 -46.85
N PHE A 3 15.88 -81.93 -47.66
CA PHE A 3 16.17 -81.74 -49.10
C PHE A 3 14.81 -81.21 -49.73
N PRO A 4 14.65 -80.88 -51.03
CA PRO A 4 15.12 -79.63 -51.66
C PRO A 4 14.28 -79.15 -52.90
N VAL A 5 14.88 -78.21 -53.66
CA VAL A 5 14.82 -77.89 -55.12
C VAL A 5 13.48 -77.84 -55.89
N SER A 6 13.33 -76.73 -56.64
CA SER A 6 13.12 -76.60 -58.11
C SER A 6 12.10 -75.49 -58.42
N LEU A 7 12.52 -74.31 -58.87
CA LEU A 7 12.99 -73.94 -60.22
C LEU A 7 11.92 -74.14 -61.30
N VAL A 8 11.32 -73.05 -61.78
CA VAL A 8 10.75 -72.91 -63.14
C VAL A 8 10.93 -71.46 -63.61
N LEU A 9 11.44 -71.33 -64.84
CA LEU A 9 11.47 -70.12 -65.67
C LEU A 9 10.10 -69.86 -66.31
N LEU A 10 9.71 -68.59 -66.48
CA LEU A 10 9.02 -68.10 -67.68
C LEU A 10 9.28 -66.58 -67.87
N PRO A 11 9.15 -66.06 -69.11
CA PRO A 11 9.83 -64.84 -69.55
C PRO A 11 8.91 -63.62 -69.75
N LEU A 12 9.57 -62.45 -69.79
CA LEU A 12 9.25 -61.18 -70.47
C LEU A 12 7.83 -60.56 -70.37
N LEU A 13 7.73 -59.48 -69.58
CA LEU A 13 7.01 -58.25 -69.93
C LEU A 13 7.61 -57.05 -69.16
N LEU A 14 7.69 -55.88 -69.81
CA LEU A 14 8.18 -54.59 -69.29
C LEU A 14 7.47 -54.14 -67.98
N ILE A 15 8.22 -53.51 -67.06
CA ILE A 15 7.94 -52.23 -66.36
C ILE A 15 9.29 -51.76 -65.75
N GLY A 16 9.61 -50.48 -65.88
CA GLY A 16 10.85 -49.89 -65.40
C GLY A 16 10.98 -49.86 -63.86
N SER A 17 12.21 -49.97 -63.37
CA SER A 17 12.56 -49.70 -61.98
C SER A 17 13.86 -48.91 -61.95
N THR A 18 13.72 -47.60 -61.77
CA THR A 18 14.80 -46.66 -61.47
C THR A 18 15.50 -47.07 -60.17
N ILE A 19 16.83 -47.05 -60.17
CA ILE A 19 17.67 -47.11 -58.98
C ILE A 19 17.35 -45.86 -58.15
N SER A 20 16.70 -46.02 -56.99
CA SER A 20 16.53 -44.92 -56.04
C SER A 20 17.88 -44.61 -55.39
N SER A 21 18.31 -43.35 -55.41
CA SER A 21 19.43 -42.88 -54.60
C SER A 21 19.22 -43.26 -53.13
N LEU A 22 20.28 -43.63 -52.40
CA LEU A 22 20.21 -43.73 -50.95
C LEU A 22 19.90 -42.33 -50.41
N ALA A 23 18.84 -42.21 -49.61
CA ALA A 23 18.47 -40.97 -48.93
C ALA A 23 19.61 -40.51 -48.01
N GLN A 24 19.95 -39.22 -48.07
CA GLN A 24 21.03 -38.58 -47.32
C GLN A 24 20.46 -37.62 -46.27
N ALA A 25 21.04 -37.66 -45.07
CA ALA A 25 20.65 -36.77 -43.99
C ALA A 25 20.95 -35.31 -44.35
N PRO A 26 20.20 -34.35 -43.78
CA PRO A 26 20.58 -32.94 -43.88
C PRO A 26 22.01 -32.70 -43.39
N THR A 27 22.72 -31.75 -44.00
CA THR A 27 24.13 -31.43 -43.65
C THR A 27 24.30 -30.06 -43.01
N GLY A 28 23.22 -29.29 -42.88
CA GLY A 28 23.27 -27.94 -42.32
C GLY A 28 21.89 -27.35 -42.11
N ILE A 29 21.82 -26.33 -41.25
CA ILE A 29 20.64 -25.51 -40.99
C ILE A 29 21.00 -24.05 -41.25
N VAL A 30 20.16 -23.35 -42.00
CA VAL A 30 20.29 -21.92 -42.30
C VAL A 30 19.14 -21.19 -41.60
N LEU A 31 19.48 -20.13 -40.86
CA LEU A 31 18.53 -19.20 -40.25
C LEU A 31 18.68 -17.84 -40.94
N THR A 32 17.59 -17.30 -41.50
CA THR A 32 17.64 -16.09 -42.36
C THR A 32 18.07 -14.82 -41.62
N ASN A 33 17.75 -14.72 -40.33
CA ASN A 33 18.15 -13.62 -39.46
C ASN A 33 18.31 -14.18 -38.04
N ASN A 34 19.34 -13.73 -37.34
CA ASN A 34 19.66 -14.19 -35.99
C ASN A 34 19.74 -13.03 -34.97
N ASN A 35 19.20 -11.87 -35.31
CA ASN A 35 19.16 -10.70 -34.44
C ASN A 35 17.71 -10.36 -34.08
N VAL A 36 17.48 -9.94 -32.83
CA VAL A 36 16.19 -9.41 -32.38
C VAL A 36 16.41 -8.24 -31.41
N PRO A 37 15.69 -7.12 -31.52
CA PRO A 37 15.75 -6.07 -30.52
C PRO A 37 15.27 -6.56 -29.14
N GLU A 38 15.83 -5.99 -28.09
CA GLU A 38 15.23 -6.14 -26.76
C GLU A 38 13.87 -5.44 -26.69
N ASN A 39 13.09 -5.78 -25.66
CA ASN A 39 11.82 -5.10 -25.34
C ASN A 39 10.76 -5.31 -26.43
N GLU A 40 10.95 -6.32 -27.27
CA GLU A 40 9.94 -6.80 -28.20
C GLU A 40 8.95 -7.73 -27.48
N ASP A 41 7.76 -7.88 -28.08
CA ASP A 41 6.72 -8.74 -27.55
C ASP A 41 7.13 -10.23 -27.57
N LEU A 42 6.43 -11.04 -26.79
CA LEU A 42 6.57 -12.48 -26.83
C LEU A 42 6.11 -13.00 -28.20
N TYR A 43 6.78 -14.04 -28.71
CA TYR A 43 6.55 -14.57 -30.06
C TYR A 43 6.91 -13.59 -31.18
N THR A 44 7.93 -12.76 -30.98
CA THR A 44 8.52 -11.94 -32.03
C THR A 44 9.27 -12.82 -33.02
N PHE A 45 9.01 -12.64 -34.32
CA PHE A 45 9.66 -13.40 -35.39
C PHE A 45 11.15 -13.03 -35.47
N ILE A 46 12.02 -14.05 -35.49
CA ILE A 46 13.47 -13.85 -35.62
C ILE A 46 13.89 -14.14 -37.06
N GLY A 47 13.54 -15.32 -37.58
CA GLY A 47 13.92 -15.74 -38.92
C GLY A 47 13.34 -17.09 -39.32
N THR A 48 13.42 -17.40 -40.61
CA THR A 48 13.00 -18.68 -41.18
C THR A 48 14.18 -19.64 -41.24
N LEU A 49 13.92 -20.91 -40.94
CA LEU A 49 14.81 -22.05 -40.95
C LEU A 49 14.67 -22.80 -42.28
N SER A 50 15.80 -23.18 -42.85
CA SER A 50 15.88 -24.13 -43.96
C SER A 50 17.02 -25.11 -43.71
N ALA A 51 16.94 -26.30 -44.28
CA ALA A 51 18.03 -27.28 -44.19
C ALA A 51 18.76 -27.37 -45.52
N ILE A 52 20.06 -27.65 -45.46
CA ILE A 52 20.88 -27.99 -46.63
C ILE A 52 20.79 -29.50 -46.78
N ASP A 53 20.12 -29.95 -47.83
CA ASP A 53 19.87 -31.37 -48.11
C ASP A 53 20.07 -31.65 -49.62
N ALA A 54 20.83 -32.71 -49.92
CA ALA A 54 21.17 -33.11 -51.29
C ALA A 54 19.98 -33.75 -52.04
N ASP A 55 18.96 -34.23 -51.33
CA ASP A 55 17.84 -34.98 -51.88
C ASP A 55 16.70 -34.08 -52.44
N GLN A 56 16.87 -32.74 -52.44
CA GLN A 56 15.82 -31.75 -52.82
C GLN A 56 14.48 -31.94 -52.08
N ASN A 57 14.51 -32.45 -50.85
CA ASN A 57 13.34 -32.72 -50.04
C ASN A 57 12.80 -31.45 -49.35
N ASN A 58 11.81 -30.76 -49.92
CA ASN A 58 11.20 -29.54 -49.34
C ASN A 58 10.39 -29.75 -48.02
N GLY A 59 10.47 -30.91 -47.36
CA GLY A 59 9.58 -31.32 -46.26
C GLY A 59 10.24 -31.43 -44.88
N HIS A 60 11.26 -30.62 -44.57
CA HIS A 60 11.98 -30.72 -43.30
C HIS A 60 11.16 -30.27 -42.10
N VAL A 61 11.31 -30.97 -40.98
CA VAL A 61 10.73 -30.60 -39.69
C VAL A 61 11.84 -30.10 -38.77
N PHE A 62 11.65 -28.92 -38.20
CA PHE A 62 12.59 -28.31 -37.26
C PHE A 62 12.09 -28.41 -35.82
N GLN A 63 12.99 -28.69 -34.90
CA GLN A 63 12.70 -28.83 -33.48
C GLN A 63 13.84 -28.25 -32.63
N LEU A 64 13.51 -27.62 -31.51
CA LEU A 64 14.49 -27.30 -30.47
C LEU A 64 14.69 -28.55 -29.59
N ILE A 65 15.94 -28.82 -29.22
CA ILE A 65 16.25 -29.89 -28.26
C ILE A 65 15.87 -29.44 -26.85
N GLU A 66 14.93 -30.12 -26.22
CA GLU A 66 14.45 -29.78 -24.87
C GLU A 66 15.60 -29.83 -23.85
N GLY A 67 15.69 -28.81 -22.99
CA GLY A 67 16.70 -28.68 -21.95
C GLY A 67 18.13 -28.40 -22.44
N ALA A 68 18.34 -28.15 -23.73
CA ALA A 68 19.64 -27.77 -24.28
C ALA A 68 19.81 -26.24 -24.35
N ASP A 69 21.00 -25.76 -23.99
CA ASP A 69 21.42 -24.36 -24.04
C ASP A 69 20.34 -23.37 -23.53
N ASP A 70 19.93 -22.42 -24.38
CA ASP A 70 18.92 -21.41 -24.11
C ASP A 70 17.60 -21.70 -24.84
N ASN A 71 17.35 -22.95 -25.24
CA ASN A 71 16.18 -23.31 -26.05
C ASN A 71 14.84 -22.94 -25.38
N ASP A 72 14.80 -22.85 -24.05
CA ASP A 72 13.60 -22.47 -23.31
C ASP A 72 13.14 -21.03 -23.62
N PHE A 73 14.04 -20.18 -24.13
CA PHE A 73 13.73 -18.79 -24.49
C PHE A 73 13.14 -18.63 -25.91
N PHE A 74 13.00 -19.72 -26.66
CA PHE A 74 12.60 -19.67 -28.07
C PHE A 74 11.53 -20.73 -28.41
N LYS A 75 10.83 -20.51 -29.52
CA LYS A 75 9.90 -21.50 -30.09
C LYS A 75 10.08 -21.57 -31.60
N ILE A 76 9.99 -22.78 -32.13
CA ILE A 76 9.85 -23.02 -33.56
C ILE A 76 8.38 -23.27 -33.87
N ARG A 77 7.84 -22.54 -34.84
CA ARG A 77 6.52 -22.79 -35.43
C ARG A 77 6.71 -23.09 -36.90
N SER A 78 6.45 -24.32 -37.29
CA SER A 78 6.74 -24.83 -38.63
C SER A 78 8.22 -24.69 -38.99
N ASP A 79 8.56 -23.75 -39.85
CA ASP A 79 9.89 -23.45 -40.34
C ASP A 79 10.45 -22.15 -39.75
N SER A 80 9.83 -21.54 -38.75
CA SER A 80 10.17 -20.20 -38.31
C SER A 80 10.50 -20.14 -36.83
N LEU A 81 11.59 -19.46 -36.48
CA LEU A 81 12.06 -19.26 -35.11
C LEU A 81 11.48 -17.95 -34.55
N PHE A 82 10.92 -18.04 -33.34
CA PHE A 82 10.33 -16.93 -32.61
C PHE A 82 10.90 -16.82 -31.20
N THR A 83 10.88 -15.62 -30.62
CA THR A 83 11.11 -15.43 -29.19
C THR A 83 10.00 -16.11 -28.39
N PHE A 84 10.31 -16.54 -27.16
CA PHE A 84 9.31 -16.97 -26.18
C PHE A 84 9.23 -16.02 -24.98
N PHE A 85 10.14 -15.05 -24.90
CA PHE A 85 10.24 -14.01 -23.88
C PHE A 85 10.53 -12.66 -24.52
N SER A 86 10.25 -11.59 -23.77
CA SER A 86 10.85 -10.29 -24.06
C SER A 86 12.26 -10.26 -23.48
N PHE A 87 13.27 -10.05 -24.33
CA PHE A 87 14.67 -10.06 -23.91
C PHE A 87 15.08 -8.73 -23.28
N ASN A 88 15.94 -8.80 -22.27
CA ASN A 88 16.62 -7.68 -21.62
C ASN A 88 18.11 -7.74 -21.99
N PHE A 89 18.58 -6.75 -22.76
CA PHE A 89 19.95 -6.72 -23.28
C PHE A 89 20.98 -6.64 -22.14
N GLU A 90 20.73 -5.82 -21.12
CA GLU A 90 21.64 -5.61 -19.98
C GLU A 90 21.87 -6.91 -19.19
N ARG A 91 20.89 -7.81 -19.21
CA ARG A 91 20.98 -9.11 -18.51
C ARG A 91 21.80 -10.11 -19.31
N LYS A 92 21.45 -10.30 -20.58
CA LYS A 92 22.11 -11.24 -21.49
C LYS A 92 21.77 -10.86 -22.92
N ASN A 93 22.80 -10.63 -23.72
CA ASN A 93 22.66 -10.16 -25.10
C ASN A 93 22.99 -11.22 -26.17
N ASN A 94 23.32 -12.44 -25.76
CA ASN A 94 23.72 -13.50 -26.66
C ASN A 94 23.20 -14.85 -26.17
N TYR A 95 22.46 -15.56 -27.01
CA TYR A 95 21.81 -16.84 -26.68
C TYR A 95 22.23 -17.93 -27.66
N SER A 96 22.44 -19.14 -27.16
CA SER A 96 22.73 -20.32 -27.99
C SER A 96 21.49 -21.20 -28.08
N VAL A 97 21.07 -21.56 -29.30
CA VAL A 97 19.98 -22.51 -29.52
C VAL A 97 20.47 -23.74 -30.27
N LEU A 98 20.08 -24.92 -29.80
CA LEU A 98 20.36 -26.20 -30.46
C LEU A 98 19.13 -26.65 -31.25
N ILE A 99 19.24 -26.59 -32.57
CA ILE A 99 18.15 -26.89 -33.52
C ILE A 99 18.42 -28.24 -34.18
N LYS A 100 17.39 -29.08 -34.27
CA LYS A 100 17.36 -30.34 -35.02
C LYS A 100 16.50 -30.18 -36.27
N ALA A 101 17.07 -30.49 -37.44
CA ALA A 101 16.34 -30.64 -38.70
C ALA A 101 16.17 -32.14 -39.00
N THR A 102 14.96 -32.57 -39.36
CA THR A 102 14.66 -33.95 -39.75
C THR A 102 14.04 -33.99 -41.14
N ASP A 103 14.54 -34.85 -42.02
CA ASP A 103 14.01 -35.01 -43.37
C ASP A 103 12.77 -35.95 -43.42
N SER A 104 12.19 -36.10 -44.60
CA SER A 104 11.03 -36.98 -44.84
C SER A 104 11.35 -38.48 -44.68
N THR A 105 12.62 -38.84 -44.61
CA THR A 105 13.12 -40.20 -44.39
C THR A 105 13.55 -40.46 -42.94
N ASN A 106 13.29 -39.49 -42.04
CA ASN A 106 13.58 -39.53 -40.62
C ASN A 106 15.07 -39.51 -40.26
N GLN A 107 15.95 -39.06 -41.16
CA GLN A 107 17.33 -38.75 -40.83
C GLN A 107 17.44 -37.31 -40.32
N ALA A 108 18.40 -37.04 -39.43
CA ALA A 108 18.44 -35.76 -38.70
C ALA A 108 19.85 -35.17 -38.56
N PHE A 109 19.88 -33.83 -38.47
CA PHE A 109 21.07 -33.02 -38.25
C PHE A 109 20.84 -32.03 -37.11
N LEU A 110 21.84 -31.80 -36.27
CA LEU A 110 21.78 -30.84 -35.16
C LEU A 110 22.80 -29.72 -35.37
N GLN A 111 22.38 -28.47 -35.13
CA GLN A 111 23.24 -27.30 -35.26
C GLN A 111 22.99 -26.30 -34.13
N HIS A 112 24.06 -25.79 -33.54
CA HIS A 112 23.99 -24.61 -32.68
C HIS A 112 23.85 -23.36 -33.55
N SER A 113 22.91 -22.48 -33.19
CA SER A 113 22.78 -21.15 -33.78
C SER A 113 22.84 -20.11 -32.67
N THR A 114 23.53 -19.00 -32.96
CA THR A 114 23.70 -17.89 -32.03
C THR A 114 22.67 -16.82 -32.34
N ILE A 115 21.85 -16.44 -31.36
CA ILE A 115 20.87 -15.35 -31.45
C ILE A 115 21.39 -14.14 -30.67
N LEU A 116 21.52 -13.00 -31.34
CA LEU A 116 21.97 -11.75 -30.73
C LEU A 116 20.76 -10.88 -30.38
N VAL A 117 20.74 -10.38 -29.16
CA VAL A 117 19.80 -9.33 -28.75
C VAL A 117 20.47 -7.98 -28.99
N THR A 118 19.77 -7.06 -29.66
CA THR A 118 20.27 -5.71 -29.90
C THR A 118 19.66 -4.73 -28.91
N ASP A 119 20.54 -3.94 -28.31
CA ASP A 119 20.27 -2.90 -27.30
C ASP A 119 19.36 -1.77 -27.84
N VAL A 120 18.36 -1.37 -27.05
CA VAL A 120 17.39 -0.29 -27.34
C VAL A 120 17.46 0.77 -26.24
N TRP A 121 18.25 1.81 -26.48
CA TRP A 121 18.53 2.86 -25.50
C TRP A 121 17.39 3.85 -25.24
N GLY A 122 17.33 4.36 -24.01
CA GLY A 122 16.62 5.57 -23.63
C GLY A 122 15.26 5.27 -22.99
N LYS A 123 14.19 5.92 -23.46
CA LYS A 123 12.86 5.78 -22.85
C LYS A 123 12.28 4.36 -22.91
N TYR A 124 12.82 3.50 -23.76
CA TYR A 124 12.41 2.11 -23.85
C TYR A 124 13.15 1.18 -22.88
N ASP A 125 14.17 1.65 -22.14
CA ASP A 125 14.91 0.89 -21.10
C ASP A 125 14.88 1.55 -19.71
N GLN A 126 14.41 2.81 -19.62
CA GLN A 126 14.48 3.60 -18.39
C GLN A 126 13.17 3.57 -17.60
N ASN A 127 13.28 3.35 -16.29
CA ASN A 127 12.14 3.45 -15.38
C ASN A 127 11.56 4.88 -15.39
N GLY A 128 10.26 5.02 -15.56
CA GLY A 128 9.62 6.33 -15.63
C GLY A 128 8.21 6.30 -16.19
N TYR A 129 7.67 7.49 -16.44
CA TYR A 129 6.34 7.67 -16.99
C TYR A 129 6.32 7.42 -18.50
N ALA A 130 5.30 6.69 -18.96
CA ALA A 130 5.05 6.44 -20.35
C ALA A 130 4.60 7.71 -21.08
N ASP A 131 5.30 8.05 -22.16
CA ASP A 131 4.89 9.08 -23.11
C ASP A 131 4.04 8.49 -24.24
N ALA A 132 3.63 9.33 -25.19
CA ALA A 132 2.82 8.90 -26.33
C ALA A 132 3.51 7.83 -27.19
N ASP A 133 4.83 7.83 -27.30
CA ASP A 133 5.54 6.86 -28.14
C ASP A 133 5.63 5.49 -27.46
N LEU A 134 5.78 5.45 -26.13
CA LEU A 134 5.68 4.22 -25.34
C LEU A 134 4.27 3.61 -25.43
N ALA A 135 3.25 4.44 -25.28
CA ALA A 135 1.85 4.01 -25.42
C ALA A 135 1.54 3.52 -26.84
N ASN A 136 2.11 4.16 -27.88
CA ASN A 136 1.97 3.70 -29.26
C ASN A 136 2.72 2.38 -29.54
N LYS A 137 3.86 2.15 -28.88
CA LYS A 137 4.61 0.89 -29.02
C LYS A 137 3.85 -0.28 -28.37
N TYR A 138 3.27 -0.07 -27.19
CA TYR A 138 2.67 -1.13 -26.40
C TYR A 138 1.17 -0.87 -26.15
N PRO A 139 0.25 -1.62 -26.77
CA PRO A 139 -1.20 -1.37 -26.66
C PRO A 139 -1.78 -1.41 -25.23
N GLN A 140 -1.08 -2.05 -24.29
CA GLN A 140 -1.46 -2.15 -22.88
C GLN A 140 -1.01 -0.95 -22.02
N VAL A 141 -0.20 -0.05 -22.57
CA VAL A 141 0.39 1.10 -21.88
C VAL A 141 -0.40 2.38 -22.22
N ASN A 142 -0.82 3.11 -21.18
CA ASN A 142 -1.40 4.43 -21.33
C ASN A 142 -0.34 5.52 -21.11
N VAL A 143 -0.52 6.69 -21.72
CA VAL A 143 0.26 7.89 -21.37
C VAL A 143 0.06 8.19 -19.89
N GLY A 144 1.16 8.35 -19.14
CA GLY A 144 1.15 8.57 -17.70
C GLY A 144 1.25 7.30 -16.84
N ASP A 145 1.24 6.10 -17.43
CA ASP A 145 1.57 4.88 -16.69
C ASP A 145 3.02 4.93 -16.23
N TYR A 146 3.32 4.42 -15.03
CA TYR A 146 4.69 4.32 -14.54
C TYR A 146 5.24 2.92 -14.83
N ILE A 147 6.34 2.83 -15.58
CA ILE A 147 6.93 1.55 -16.00
C ILE A 147 8.27 1.34 -15.28
N TYR A 148 8.43 0.17 -14.67
CA TYR A 148 9.71 -0.38 -14.25
C TYR A 148 10.24 -1.34 -15.32
N PHE A 149 11.07 -0.84 -16.24
CA PHE A 149 11.73 -1.66 -17.25
C PHE A 149 12.80 -2.57 -16.64
N ASN A 150 13.61 -2.04 -15.73
CA ASN A 150 14.79 -2.74 -15.22
C ASN A 150 14.97 -2.56 -13.70
N GLY A 151 15.66 -3.51 -13.04
CA GLY A 151 16.09 -3.36 -11.65
C GLY A 151 17.03 -2.16 -11.47
N VAL A 152 17.01 -1.53 -10.31
CA VAL A 152 17.75 -0.27 -10.07
C VAL A 152 19.11 -0.46 -9.39
N ASN A 153 19.54 -1.71 -9.16
CA ASN A 153 20.81 -2.03 -8.51
C ASN A 153 21.49 -3.29 -9.08
N SER A 154 22.69 -3.60 -8.58
CA SER A 154 23.52 -4.74 -9.02
C SER A 154 22.89 -6.11 -8.81
N ASN A 155 21.86 -6.21 -7.98
CA ASN A 155 21.17 -7.46 -7.69
C ASN A 155 19.87 -7.59 -8.50
N ASN A 156 19.65 -6.74 -9.50
CA ASN A 156 18.38 -6.66 -10.23
C ASN A 156 17.16 -6.55 -9.30
N ALA A 157 17.22 -5.64 -8.32
CA ALA A 157 16.12 -5.38 -7.40
C ALA A 157 15.51 -4.00 -7.62
N ILE A 158 14.21 -3.89 -7.41
CA ILE A 158 13.47 -2.63 -7.45
C ILE A 158 13.38 -2.10 -6.02
N TYR A 159 14.13 -1.03 -5.72
CA TYR A 159 14.04 -0.32 -4.44
C TYR A 159 13.69 1.14 -4.69
N ALA A 160 12.39 1.45 -4.75
CA ALA A 160 11.92 2.82 -5.00
C ALA A 160 12.14 3.76 -3.81
N GLN A 161 12.83 3.33 -2.74
CA GLN A 161 13.14 4.15 -1.56
C GLN A 161 14.16 5.28 -1.84
N ASN A 162 14.95 5.15 -2.93
CA ASN A 162 16.13 6.00 -3.16
C ASN A 162 16.14 6.73 -4.52
N LYS A 163 15.15 6.51 -5.40
CA LYS A 163 15.06 7.10 -6.75
C LYS A 163 13.60 7.24 -7.20
N GLY A 164 12.92 8.32 -6.81
CA GLY A 164 11.57 8.69 -7.28
C GLY A 164 10.47 7.69 -6.96
N TYR A 165 9.51 8.08 -6.12
CA TYR A 165 8.32 7.27 -5.89
C TYR A 165 7.37 7.40 -7.08
N PRO A 166 6.69 6.32 -7.50
CA PRO A 166 5.63 6.46 -8.49
C PRO A 166 4.52 7.31 -7.87
N SER A 167 4.26 8.47 -8.46
CA SER A 167 3.03 9.23 -8.21
C SER A 167 2.06 8.89 -9.33
N VAL A 168 1.07 8.05 -9.01
CA VAL A 168 0.14 7.46 -9.98
C VAL A 168 -1.25 7.44 -9.37
N SER A 169 -2.21 7.94 -10.13
CA SER A 169 -3.64 7.89 -9.77
C SER A 169 -4.42 7.13 -10.85
N TYR A 170 -5.55 6.54 -10.47
CA TYR A 170 -6.44 5.91 -11.45
C TYR A 170 -6.85 6.92 -12.54
N PRO A 171 -6.89 6.56 -13.84
CA PRO A 171 -6.79 5.20 -14.41
C PRO A 171 -5.38 4.76 -14.82
N ASN A 172 -4.34 5.52 -14.47
CA ASN A 172 -2.96 5.12 -14.78
C ASN A 172 -2.51 3.93 -13.93
N LYS A 173 -1.53 3.20 -14.46
CA LYS A 173 -1.05 1.92 -13.93
C LYS A 173 0.42 2.00 -13.51
N VAL A 174 0.83 1.07 -12.66
CA VAL A 174 2.24 0.73 -12.42
C VAL A 174 2.54 -0.59 -13.11
N LEU A 175 3.40 -0.56 -14.12
CA LEU A 175 3.76 -1.73 -14.92
C LEU A 175 5.17 -2.19 -14.55
N ILE A 176 5.32 -3.47 -14.24
CA ILE A 176 6.62 -4.08 -13.93
C ILE A 176 6.96 -5.01 -15.08
N ARG A 177 8.06 -4.75 -15.76
CA ARG A 177 8.51 -5.60 -16.85
C ARG A 177 8.73 -7.04 -16.35
N GLY A 178 8.36 -8.03 -17.15
CA GLY A 178 8.65 -9.42 -16.90
C GLY A 178 10.16 -9.65 -16.94
N ASP A 179 10.71 -10.03 -15.80
CA ASP A 179 12.11 -10.41 -15.62
C ASP A 179 12.24 -11.19 -14.30
N HIS A 180 13.45 -11.64 -14.01
CA HIS A 180 13.83 -12.25 -12.73
C HIS A 180 14.43 -11.20 -11.80
N TYR A 181 13.66 -10.77 -10.81
CA TYR A 181 14.10 -9.83 -9.79
C TYR A 181 14.55 -10.55 -8.52
N GLN A 182 15.59 -10.03 -7.86
CA GLN A 182 15.93 -10.53 -6.52
C GLN A 182 14.91 -10.06 -5.48
N ALA A 183 14.42 -8.81 -5.58
CA ALA A 183 13.42 -8.26 -4.67
C ALA A 183 12.71 -7.06 -5.30
N ILE A 184 11.48 -6.80 -4.86
CA ILE A 184 10.71 -5.62 -5.21
C ILE A 184 10.25 -4.96 -3.91
N SER A 185 10.61 -3.70 -3.69
CA SER A 185 10.18 -2.93 -2.53
C SER A 185 9.87 -1.50 -2.94
N ILE A 186 8.59 -1.16 -2.91
CA ILE A 186 8.07 0.11 -3.42
C ILE A 186 7.31 0.82 -2.29
N LEU A 187 7.54 2.12 -2.14
CA LEU A 187 6.73 2.98 -1.30
C LEU A 187 5.61 3.57 -2.16
N PHE A 188 4.37 3.29 -1.80
CA PHE A 188 3.15 3.70 -2.48
C PHE A 188 2.50 4.94 -1.85
N SER A 189 3.28 5.76 -1.15
CA SER A 189 2.77 6.98 -0.50
C SER A 189 2.13 8.00 -1.46
N GLN A 190 2.27 7.82 -2.77
CA GLN A 190 1.68 8.66 -3.83
C GLN A 190 0.91 7.83 -4.87
N VAL A 191 0.53 6.60 -4.52
CA VAL A 191 -0.30 5.74 -5.35
C VAL A 191 -1.70 5.69 -4.76
N HIS A 192 -2.66 6.28 -5.47
CA HIS A 192 -4.01 6.51 -4.98
C HIS A 192 -5.06 6.19 -6.06
N GLY A 193 -5.83 5.12 -5.85
CA GLY A 193 -7.11 4.94 -6.55
C GLY A 193 -8.22 5.78 -5.94
N ILE A 194 -9.41 5.68 -6.51
CA ILE A 194 -10.58 6.48 -6.12
C ILE A 194 -11.42 5.73 -5.08
N ASN A 195 -11.68 4.44 -5.32
CA ASN A 195 -12.50 3.57 -4.48
C ASN A 195 -12.18 2.08 -4.80
N THR A 196 -12.93 1.16 -4.20
CA THR A 196 -12.76 -0.30 -4.36
C THR A 196 -12.92 -0.81 -5.80
N HIS A 197 -13.60 -0.10 -6.69
CA HIS A 197 -13.78 -0.49 -8.09
C HIS A 197 -12.80 0.22 -9.04
N GLN A 198 -12.16 1.29 -8.57
CA GLN A 198 -11.27 2.16 -9.36
C GLN A 198 -9.89 2.21 -8.70
N ARG A 199 -9.29 1.02 -8.57
CA ARG A 199 -7.96 0.82 -7.98
C ARG A 199 -6.86 1.04 -9.02
N VAL A 200 -5.72 1.62 -8.62
CA VAL A 200 -4.52 1.71 -9.47
C VAL A 200 -3.94 0.29 -9.69
N PRO A 201 -3.91 -0.25 -10.91
CA PRO A 201 -3.34 -1.56 -11.17
C PRO A 201 -1.81 -1.54 -11.08
N VAL A 202 -1.26 -2.57 -10.44
CA VAL A 202 0.16 -2.87 -10.34
C VAL A 202 0.35 -4.28 -10.89
N THR A 203 0.91 -4.41 -12.09
CA THR A 203 0.88 -5.69 -12.83
C THR A 203 2.14 -5.95 -13.64
N ASN A 204 2.31 -7.19 -14.08
CA ASN A 204 3.38 -7.60 -14.97
C ASN A 204 3.12 -7.13 -16.42
N PHE A 205 4.21 -6.85 -17.13
CA PHE A 205 4.24 -6.28 -18.48
C PHE A 205 5.35 -6.96 -19.30
N LEU A 206 5.13 -7.32 -20.57
CA LEU A 206 6.14 -8.02 -21.41
C LEU A 206 6.70 -9.34 -20.85
N GLY A 207 5.97 -10.02 -19.96
CA GLY A 207 6.37 -11.34 -19.44
C GLY A 207 5.95 -11.57 -18.00
N GLN A 208 6.53 -12.61 -17.38
CA GLN A 208 6.35 -12.94 -15.98
C GLN A 208 7.32 -12.16 -15.11
N VAL A 209 6.82 -11.60 -14.01
CA VAL A 209 7.64 -11.05 -12.94
C VAL A 209 7.93 -12.17 -11.95
N TYR A 210 9.13 -12.73 -12.01
CA TYR A 210 9.61 -13.75 -11.06
C TYR A 210 10.49 -13.11 -9.99
N VAL A 211 10.20 -13.34 -8.71
CA VAL A 211 10.90 -12.70 -7.59
C VAL A 211 11.44 -13.72 -6.60
N THR A 212 12.75 -13.69 -6.32
CA THR A 212 13.39 -14.69 -5.45
C THR A 212 13.30 -14.41 -3.94
N ASN A 213 13.32 -13.15 -3.49
CA ASN A 213 13.32 -12.87 -2.04
C ASN A 213 11.95 -12.44 -1.56
N TYR A 214 11.50 -11.24 -1.95
CA TYR A 214 10.22 -10.71 -1.52
C TYR A 214 9.71 -9.58 -2.40
N ILE A 215 8.39 -9.38 -2.37
CA ILE A 215 7.69 -8.17 -2.76
C ILE A 215 7.24 -7.46 -1.47
N GLU A 216 7.49 -6.16 -1.35
CA GLU A 216 7.01 -5.32 -0.26
C GLU A 216 6.43 -4.01 -0.76
N LEU A 217 5.13 -3.80 -0.54
CA LEU A 217 4.42 -2.57 -0.88
C LEU A 217 4.07 -1.81 0.40
N ARG A 218 4.49 -0.54 0.48
CA ARG A 218 4.33 0.27 1.70
C ARG A 218 3.39 1.46 1.47
N GLY A 219 2.26 1.50 2.17
CA GLY A 219 1.30 2.60 2.13
C GLY A 219 0.44 2.64 0.85
N GLY A 220 -0.08 3.83 0.54
CA GLY A 220 -1.00 4.06 -0.58
C GLY A 220 -2.44 3.65 -0.29
N SER A 221 -3.35 4.01 -1.18
CA SER A 221 -4.77 3.68 -1.04
C SER A 221 -5.36 3.22 -2.36
N PHE A 222 -6.27 2.26 -2.33
CA PHE A 222 -7.00 1.79 -3.51
C PHE A 222 -6.08 1.44 -4.68
N TRP A 223 -5.17 0.50 -4.47
CA TRP A 223 -4.33 -0.08 -5.52
C TRP A 223 -4.54 -1.59 -5.60
N ARG A 224 -4.24 -2.20 -6.75
CA ARG A 224 -4.44 -3.63 -7.00
C ARG A 224 -3.14 -4.26 -7.48
N LEU A 225 -2.54 -5.14 -6.69
CA LEU A 225 -1.40 -5.96 -7.13
C LEU A 225 -1.94 -7.23 -7.81
N THR A 226 -1.78 -7.31 -9.12
CA THR A 226 -2.40 -8.38 -9.91
C THR A 226 -1.46 -9.04 -10.91
N GLY A 227 -1.49 -10.37 -10.93
CA GLY A 227 -0.93 -11.16 -12.03
C GLY A 227 -1.99 -11.56 -13.07
N ASP A 228 -3.20 -10.99 -13.02
CA ASP A 228 -4.26 -11.26 -13.98
C ASP A 228 -3.92 -10.74 -15.38
N TYR A 229 -4.30 -11.51 -16.39
CA TYR A 229 -4.23 -11.08 -17.79
C TYR A 229 -5.61 -10.62 -18.26
N ASN A 230 -5.75 -9.31 -18.45
CA ASN A 230 -6.95 -8.69 -19.01
C ASN A 230 -6.54 -7.68 -20.11
N PRO A 231 -6.64 -8.06 -21.39
CA PRO A 231 -6.20 -7.19 -22.48
C PRO A 231 -7.06 -5.92 -22.63
N THR A 232 -8.34 -5.96 -22.23
CA THR A 232 -9.23 -4.78 -22.28
C THR A 232 -8.78 -3.70 -21.29
N LEU A 233 -8.28 -4.13 -20.12
CA LEU A 233 -7.76 -3.23 -19.09
C LEU A 233 -6.24 -2.98 -19.21
N GLY A 234 -5.58 -3.59 -20.20
CA GLY A 234 -4.13 -3.53 -20.38
C GLY A 234 -3.35 -4.19 -19.22
N LEU A 235 -3.85 -5.29 -18.67
CA LEU A 235 -3.24 -6.00 -17.53
C LEU A 235 -2.56 -7.30 -17.95
N GLY A 236 -1.45 -7.60 -17.28
CA GLY A 236 -0.73 -8.85 -17.37
C GLY A 236 -0.08 -9.12 -18.73
N SER A 237 0.31 -10.37 -18.95
CA SER A 237 0.93 -10.84 -20.19
C SER A 237 0.30 -12.15 -20.64
N ALA A 238 -0.07 -12.24 -21.93
CA ALA A 238 -0.91 -13.32 -22.44
C ALA A 238 -0.40 -14.75 -22.18
N PRO A 239 0.92 -15.04 -22.12
CA PRO A 239 1.39 -16.40 -21.81
C PRO A 239 1.29 -16.78 -20.33
N TYR A 240 1.12 -15.81 -19.43
CA TYR A 240 1.16 -15.99 -17.99
C TYR A 240 -0.19 -15.68 -17.34
N LYS A 241 -1.20 -16.48 -17.68
CA LYS A 241 -2.60 -16.31 -17.23
C LYS A 241 -2.89 -16.96 -15.86
N GLY A 242 -1.88 -17.57 -15.25
CA GLY A 242 -2.00 -18.36 -14.03
C GLY A 242 -3.02 -19.48 -14.20
N CYS A 243 -3.98 -19.54 -13.28
CA CYS A 243 -5.06 -20.51 -13.36
C CYS A 243 -6.11 -20.20 -14.44
N ARG A 244 -6.11 -19.06 -15.15
CA ARG A 244 -7.16 -18.76 -16.17
C ARG A 244 -6.90 -19.45 -17.52
N GLN A 245 -7.91 -20.16 -18.06
CA GLN A 245 -7.93 -20.62 -19.46
C GLN A 245 -9.24 -20.18 -20.17
N GLY A 246 -9.13 -19.19 -21.07
CA GLY A 246 -10.28 -18.66 -21.81
C GLY A 246 -11.30 -17.95 -20.92
N ASN A 247 -12.58 -17.93 -21.33
CA ASN A 247 -13.66 -17.24 -20.63
C ASN A 247 -14.41 -18.12 -19.61
N SER A 248 -14.09 -19.40 -19.42
CA SER A 248 -14.99 -20.27 -18.63
C SER A 248 -14.40 -21.48 -17.91
N THR A 249 -13.09 -21.73 -17.95
CA THR A 249 -12.52 -22.72 -17.03
C THR A 249 -11.13 -22.29 -16.59
N ALA A 250 -10.97 -22.07 -15.29
CA ALA A 250 -9.63 -22.12 -14.72
C ALA A 250 -9.00 -23.50 -15.03
N ASN A 251 -7.69 -23.65 -15.07
CA ASN A 251 -7.02 -24.95 -15.03
C ASN A 251 -5.90 -24.84 -14.02
N PHE A 252 -6.26 -25.07 -12.75
CA PHE A 252 -5.30 -25.16 -11.66
C PHE A 252 -4.39 -26.40 -11.81
N GLY A 253 -4.76 -27.36 -12.68
CA GLY A 253 -3.94 -28.51 -12.99
C GLY A 253 -2.67 -28.09 -13.70
N PHE A 254 -1.54 -28.13 -12.97
CA PHE A 254 -0.22 -27.71 -13.44
C PHE A 254 -0.11 -26.21 -13.77
N SER A 255 -0.79 -25.35 -13.01
CA SER A 255 -0.68 -23.88 -13.14
C SER A 255 0.58 -23.27 -12.52
N SER A 256 1.39 -24.07 -11.82
CA SER A 256 2.65 -23.58 -11.23
C SER A 256 3.61 -23.08 -12.31
N GLY A 257 4.25 -21.94 -12.04
CA GLY A 257 5.07 -21.18 -12.96
C GLY A 257 4.30 -20.43 -14.06
N GLN A 258 2.97 -20.43 -14.06
CA GLN A 258 2.16 -19.82 -15.13
C GLN A 258 1.54 -18.47 -14.75
N TYR A 259 1.71 -18.01 -13.51
CA TYR A 259 1.13 -16.73 -13.05
C TYR A 259 1.97 -15.54 -13.52
N GLY A 260 1.31 -14.41 -13.82
CA GLY A 260 1.99 -13.19 -14.27
C GLY A 260 2.98 -12.64 -13.26
N ILE A 261 2.73 -12.87 -11.96
CA ILE A 261 3.62 -12.57 -10.86
C ILE A 261 3.82 -13.84 -10.04
N TRP A 262 5.07 -14.26 -9.89
CA TRP A 262 5.47 -15.42 -9.10
C TRP A 262 6.58 -15.04 -8.12
N VAL A 263 6.36 -15.31 -6.83
CA VAL A 263 7.35 -15.10 -5.77
C VAL A 263 7.74 -16.46 -5.20
N SER A 264 9.02 -16.82 -5.29
CA SER A 264 9.53 -18.09 -4.75
C SER A 264 10.86 -17.91 -4.05
N ARG A 265 10.99 -18.41 -2.81
CA ARG A 265 12.24 -18.34 -2.05
C ARG A 265 13.23 -19.44 -2.42
N GLU A 266 12.82 -20.39 -3.25
CA GLU A 266 13.62 -21.56 -3.65
C GLU A 266 14.19 -22.32 -2.43
N TRP A 267 13.47 -22.32 -1.30
CA TRP A 267 13.90 -22.91 -0.03
C TRP A 267 15.27 -22.42 0.48
N ILE A 268 15.68 -21.19 0.14
CA ILE A 268 16.95 -20.64 0.62
C ILE A 268 16.90 -20.38 2.14
N ASP A 269 15.75 -19.99 2.68
CA ASP A 269 15.51 -19.88 4.12
C ASP A 269 14.02 -20.05 4.49
N GLU A 270 13.77 -20.28 5.78
CA GLU A 270 12.42 -20.48 6.36
C GLU A 270 11.95 -19.28 7.21
N GLY A 271 12.71 -18.17 7.22
CA GLY A 271 12.38 -16.98 8.00
C GLY A 271 11.75 -15.84 7.19
N SER A 272 11.79 -15.94 5.86
CA SER A 272 11.37 -14.86 4.96
C SER A 272 9.86 -14.72 4.82
N ASN A 273 9.38 -13.49 4.60
CA ASN A 273 8.00 -13.23 4.19
C ASN A 273 8.00 -12.82 2.72
N LEU A 274 7.29 -13.57 1.88
CA LEU A 274 7.44 -13.49 0.42
C LEU A 274 6.69 -12.28 -0.15
N VAL A 275 5.42 -12.10 0.17
CA VAL A 275 4.65 -10.90 -0.20
C VAL A 275 4.24 -10.15 1.05
N LYS A 276 4.59 -8.87 1.13
CA LYS A 276 4.34 -8.02 2.31
C LYS A 276 3.60 -6.74 1.93
N VAL A 277 2.59 -6.40 2.71
CA VAL A 277 1.99 -5.06 2.72
C VAL A 277 2.14 -4.46 4.12
N SER A 278 2.67 -3.25 4.18
CA SER A 278 2.88 -2.53 5.44
C SER A 278 2.67 -1.01 5.28
N GLY A 279 2.84 -0.25 6.37
CA GLY A 279 2.47 1.16 6.41
C GLY A 279 0.95 1.37 6.48
N ILE A 280 0.50 2.59 6.20
CA ILE A 280 -0.91 3.00 6.24
C ILE A 280 -1.70 2.59 4.98
N ALA A 281 -1.42 1.41 4.41
CA ALA A 281 -2.08 0.92 3.21
C ALA A 281 -3.55 0.58 3.47
N THR A 282 -4.47 0.97 2.58
CA THR A 282 -5.91 0.68 2.71
C THR A 282 -6.61 0.57 1.35
N GLY A 283 -7.78 -0.06 1.29
CA GLY A 283 -8.60 -0.20 0.08
C GLY A 283 -7.99 -1.05 -1.04
N PHE A 284 -6.94 -1.81 -0.75
CA PHE A 284 -6.13 -2.49 -1.76
C PHE A 284 -6.62 -3.91 -2.06
N GLU A 285 -6.24 -4.40 -3.24
CA GLU A 285 -6.56 -5.74 -3.75
C GLU A 285 -5.27 -6.50 -4.10
N ILE A 286 -5.23 -7.80 -3.82
CA ILE A 286 -4.12 -8.69 -4.24
C ILE A 286 -4.71 -9.94 -4.87
N ASP A 287 -4.36 -10.19 -6.14
CA ASP A 287 -4.97 -11.28 -6.87
C ASP A 287 -4.13 -11.92 -7.98
N HIS A 288 -4.42 -13.19 -8.26
CA HIS A 288 -3.76 -13.98 -9.31
C HIS A 288 -2.22 -13.94 -9.19
N LEU A 289 -1.68 -14.13 -7.98
CA LEU A 289 -0.25 -14.35 -7.73
C LEU A 289 0.00 -15.83 -7.41
N GLU A 290 1.19 -16.31 -7.80
CA GLU A 290 1.79 -17.53 -7.27
C GLU A 290 2.82 -17.20 -6.20
N ILE A 291 2.75 -17.87 -5.05
CA ILE A 291 3.66 -17.67 -3.93
C ILE A 291 4.12 -19.05 -3.44
N SER A 292 5.40 -19.39 -3.59
CA SER A 292 5.86 -20.76 -3.34
C SER A 292 7.22 -20.91 -2.66
N ASP A 293 7.49 -22.14 -2.21
CA ASP A 293 8.81 -22.66 -1.84
C ASP A 293 9.60 -21.79 -0.85
N GLY A 294 9.08 -21.58 0.37
CA GLY A 294 9.89 -20.90 1.39
C GLY A 294 9.20 -20.37 2.63
N GLY A 295 10.04 -19.74 3.47
CA GLY A 295 9.67 -18.65 4.37
C GLY A 295 8.79 -18.95 5.59
N PHE A 296 8.65 -17.91 6.41
CA PHE A 296 7.74 -17.86 7.53
C PHE A 296 6.30 -17.61 7.05
N ALA A 297 6.10 -16.63 6.15
CA ALA A 297 4.78 -16.37 5.57
C ALA A 297 4.81 -16.23 4.05
N GLY A 298 3.83 -16.83 3.37
CA GLY A 298 3.59 -16.59 1.95
C GLY A 298 3.14 -15.15 1.71
N LEU A 299 1.98 -14.79 2.27
CA LEU A 299 1.44 -13.43 2.28
C LEU A 299 1.40 -12.87 3.69
N MET A 300 1.91 -11.65 3.88
CA MET A 300 1.85 -10.92 5.15
C MET A 300 1.23 -9.54 4.98
N LEU A 301 0.13 -9.27 5.69
CA LEU A 301 -0.50 -7.96 5.75
C LEU A 301 -0.42 -7.45 7.19
N LYS A 302 0.47 -6.49 7.45
CA LYS A 302 0.75 -6.06 8.82
C LYS A 302 1.36 -4.66 8.91
N TYR A 303 0.85 -3.89 9.85
CA TYR A 303 1.48 -2.67 10.35
C TYR A 303 1.49 -2.65 11.88
N ASP A 304 2.68 -2.75 12.46
CA ASP A 304 2.90 -2.56 13.89
C ASP A 304 3.18 -1.09 14.17
N ASP A 305 3.04 -0.66 15.43
CA ASP A 305 3.43 0.67 15.96
C ASP A 305 2.32 1.74 16.07
N MET A 306 1.03 1.43 15.90
CA MET A 306 -0.05 2.43 16.09
C MET A 306 -1.33 1.82 16.68
N ASP A 307 -1.90 2.47 17.71
CA ASP A 307 -3.05 1.95 18.48
C ASP A 307 -4.43 2.14 17.79
N ILE A 308 -4.54 2.93 16.70
CA ILE A 308 -5.84 3.39 16.14
C ILE A 308 -5.97 3.40 14.60
N HIS A 309 -5.10 2.72 13.85
CA HIS A 309 -5.23 2.65 12.38
C HIS A 309 -5.98 1.41 11.91
N SER A 310 -6.63 1.53 10.76
CA SER A 310 -7.33 0.43 10.10
C SER A 310 -6.80 0.21 8.68
N MET A 311 -6.76 -1.04 8.26
CA MET A 311 -6.66 -1.43 6.86
C MET A 311 -8.06 -1.86 6.43
N ASP A 312 -8.77 -0.94 5.79
CA ASP A 312 -10.18 -1.13 5.43
C ASP A 312 -10.28 -1.56 3.96
N ASP A 313 -11.37 -2.24 3.61
CA ASP A 313 -11.73 -2.57 2.22
C ASP A 313 -10.64 -3.34 1.46
N VAL A 314 -10.01 -4.29 2.16
CA VAL A 314 -8.92 -5.13 1.65
C VAL A 314 -9.48 -6.38 1.00
N GLU A 315 -9.00 -6.69 -0.21
CA GLU A 315 -9.45 -7.84 -0.99
C GLU A 315 -8.27 -8.75 -1.37
N VAL A 316 -8.38 -10.04 -1.09
CA VAL A 316 -7.35 -11.04 -1.38
C VAL A 316 -8.00 -12.23 -2.06
N HIS A 317 -7.73 -12.44 -3.34
CA HIS A 317 -8.42 -13.51 -4.05
C HIS A 317 -7.67 -14.16 -5.20
N HIS A 318 -8.07 -15.38 -5.56
CA HIS A 318 -7.47 -16.10 -6.69
C HIS A 318 -5.95 -16.32 -6.55
N LEU A 319 -5.45 -16.36 -5.31
CA LEU A 319 -4.05 -16.64 -5.02
C LEU A 319 -3.78 -18.14 -5.06
N TYR A 320 -2.60 -18.50 -5.56
CA TYR A 320 -2.05 -19.84 -5.46
C TYR A 320 -0.81 -19.81 -4.57
N ILE A 321 -1.01 -20.13 -3.30
CA ILE A 321 0.05 -20.15 -2.28
C ILE A 321 0.35 -21.60 -1.97
N HIS A 322 1.59 -22.05 -2.15
CA HIS A 322 1.90 -23.44 -1.90
C HIS A 322 3.33 -23.71 -1.42
N ASP A 323 3.50 -24.82 -0.69
CA ASP A 323 4.83 -25.28 -0.27
C ASP A 323 5.57 -24.20 0.56
N ILE A 324 4.88 -23.67 1.58
CA ILE A 324 5.38 -22.62 2.48
C ILE A 324 5.91 -23.24 3.77
N GLY A 325 7.01 -22.69 4.30
CA GLY A 325 7.71 -23.19 5.48
C GLY A 325 6.86 -23.14 6.74
N SER A 326 6.16 -22.03 6.98
CA SER A 326 5.21 -21.88 8.10
C SER A 326 3.80 -21.52 7.61
N GLU A 327 3.34 -20.27 7.71
CA GLU A 327 1.97 -19.89 7.39
C GLU A 327 1.77 -19.51 5.92
N GLY A 328 0.70 -19.97 5.29
CA GLY A 328 0.35 -19.52 3.93
C GLY A 328 0.03 -18.02 3.89
N MET A 329 -0.85 -17.58 4.78
CA MET A 329 -1.21 -16.17 4.99
C MET A 329 -1.09 -15.79 6.46
N TYR A 330 -0.37 -14.71 6.74
CA TYR A 330 -0.19 -14.12 8.07
C TYR A 330 -0.70 -12.66 8.06
N ILE A 331 -1.96 -12.47 8.45
CA ILE A 331 -2.67 -11.19 8.37
C ILE A 331 -2.93 -10.67 9.79
N GLY A 332 -2.42 -9.48 10.10
CA GLY A 332 -2.40 -8.94 11.46
C GLY A 332 -1.36 -9.62 12.35
N SER A 333 -1.60 -9.69 13.66
CA SER A 333 -0.76 -10.43 14.60
C SER A 333 -1.52 -10.91 15.83
N THR A 334 -1.09 -12.03 16.40
CA THR A 334 -1.63 -12.62 17.63
C THR A 334 -0.87 -12.15 18.88
N GLN A 335 0.23 -11.40 18.71
CA GLN A 335 1.08 -10.91 19.80
C GLN A 335 0.46 -9.73 20.56
N ASN A 336 0.90 -9.51 21.81
CA ASN A 336 0.49 -8.37 22.63
C ASN A 336 1.20 -7.08 22.18
N GLY A 337 0.45 -6.07 21.73
CA GLY A 337 0.99 -4.76 21.31
C GLY A 337 -0.02 -3.92 20.52
N ALA A 338 0.29 -2.64 20.31
CA ALA A 338 -0.49 -1.74 19.45
C ALA A 338 -0.51 -2.25 18.01
N GLN A 339 -1.69 -2.51 17.46
CA GLN A 339 -1.87 -3.06 16.12
C GLN A 339 -3.08 -2.43 15.42
N HIS A 340 -2.96 -2.35 14.09
CA HIS A 340 -4.06 -2.02 13.20
C HIS A 340 -5.20 -3.06 13.28
N VAL A 341 -6.39 -2.65 12.83
CA VAL A 341 -7.56 -3.53 12.65
C VAL A 341 -7.90 -3.67 11.17
N PHE A 342 -8.68 -4.70 10.84
CA PHE A 342 -9.24 -4.89 9.50
C PHE A 342 -10.76 -4.70 9.53
N LYS A 343 -11.30 -3.79 8.71
CA LYS A 343 -12.72 -3.77 8.38
C LYS A 343 -12.90 -4.14 6.91
N ASN A 344 -13.98 -4.86 6.62
CA ASN A 344 -14.28 -5.30 5.25
C ASN A 344 -13.11 -6.06 4.58
N LEU A 345 -12.34 -6.85 5.34
CA LEU A 345 -11.33 -7.74 4.77
C LEU A 345 -12.02 -8.94 4.13
N HIS A 346 -11.82 -9.14 2.83
CA HIS A 346 -12.39 -10.24 2.08
C HIS A 346 -11.29 -11.14 1.51
N ILE A 347 -11.27 -12.41 1.93
CA ILE A 347 -10.34 -13.43 1.41
C ILE A 347 -11.14 -14.53 0.71
N HIS A 348 -10.99 -14.66 -0.61
CA HIS A 348 -11.79 -15.63 -1.36
C HIS A 348 -11.12 -16.29 -2.55
N HIS A 349 -11.62 -17.46 -2.96
CA HIS A 349 -11.17 -18.16 -4.17
C HIS A 349 -9.66 -18.47 -4.20
N CYS A 350 -9.01 -18.58 -3.04
CA CYS A 350 -7.60 -18.91 -2.93
C CYS A 350 -7.38 -20.42 -2.78
N ALA A 351 -6.33 -20.93 -3.41
CA ALA A 351 -5.76 -22.25 -3.15
C ALA A 351 -4.51 -22.06 -2.28
N VAL A 352 -4.59 -22.47 -1.01
CA VAL A 352 -3.47 -22.40 -0.06
C VAL A 352 -3.10 -23.81 0.37
N LEU A 353 -2.02 -24.35 -0.19
CA LEU A 353 -1.73 -25.78 -0.17
C LEU A 353 -0.35 -26.09 0.44
N ARG A 354 -0.26 -27.13 1.26
CA ARG A 354 1.01 -27.67 1.77
C ARG A 354 1.85 -26.64 2.54
N THR A 355 1.20 -25.86 3.39
CA THR A 355 1.88 -24.97 4.35
C THR A 355 2.36 -25.79 5.56
N GLY A 356 3.52 -25.44 6.12
CA GLY A 356 4.09 -26.14 7.27
C GLY A 356 3.23 -25.99 8.54
N GLY A 357 2.83 -24.76 8.84
CA GLY A 357 1.88 -24.39 9.90
C GLY A 357 0.47 -24.12 9.36
N GLU A 358 -0.16 -23.03 9.80
CA GLU A 358 -1.49 -22.60 9.37
C GLU A 358 -1.56 -22.31 7.86
N ALA A 359 -2.66 -22.68 7.20
CA ALA A 359 -2.91 -22.18 5.86
C ALA A 359 -3.22 -20.67 5.92
N ILE A 360 -4.07 -20.27 6.87
CA ILE A 360 -4.45 -18.88 7.07
C ILE A 360 -4.47 -18.55 8.56
N GLN A 361 -3.73 -17.51 8.92
CA GLN A 361 -3.85 -16.80 10.18
C GLN A 361 -4.30 -15.37 9.94
N VAL A 362 -5.46 -14.99 10.49
CA VAL A 362 -5.99 -13.61 10.43
C VAL A 362 -6.35 -13.13 11.83
N SER A 363 -5.72 -12.06 12.30
CA SER A 363 -6.03 -11.44 13.59
C SER A 363 -6.59 -10.03 13.41
N GLN A 364 -7.05 -9.42 14.49
CA GLN A 364 -7.54 -8.03 14.56
C GLN A 364 -8.73 -7.72 13.63
N GLN A 365 -9.57 -8.71 13.34
CA GLN A 365 -10.77 -8.50 12.52
C GLN A 365 -11.83 -7.67 13.24
N ASP A 366 -12.37 -6.67 12.57
CA ASP A 366 -13.55 -5.89 12.94
C ASP A 366 -14.71 -6.25 11.96
N ALA A 367 -15.78 -5.46 11.94
CA ALA A 367 -16.97 -5.73 11.13
C ALA A 367 -16.68 -5.86 9.62
N GLY A 368 -17.51 -6.65 8.93
CA GLY A 368 -17.46 -6.86 7.49
C GLY A 368 -16.44 -7.88 6.99
N CYS A 369 -15.69 -8.56 7.85
CA CYS A 369 -14.66 -9.50 7.39
C CYS A 369 -15.24 -10.84 6.88
N ARG A 370 -14.73 -11.35 5.76
CA ARG A 370 -15.23 -12.55 5.06
C ARG A 370 -14.07 -13.44 4.63
N LEU A 371 -14.20 -14.74 4.88
CA LEU A 371 -13.32 -15.80 4.38
C LEU A 371 -14.17 -16.82 3.65
N GLU A 372 -14.18 -16.80 2.31
CA GLU A 372 -15.11 -17.63 1.54
C GLU A 372 -14.56 -18.29 0.29
N HIS A 373 -15.13 -19.43 -0.09
CA HIS A 373 -14.78 -20.11 -1.35
C HIS A 373 -13.29 -20.46 -1.49
N ASN A 374 -12.58 -20.77 -0.40
CA ASN A 374 -11.18 -21.16 -0.45
C ASN A 374 -10.98 -22.68 -0.33
N VAL A 375 -9.83 -23.17 -0.77
CA VAL A 375 -9.34 -24.52 -0.45
C VAL A 375 -8.04 -24.40 0.32
N LEU A 376 -8.05 -24.88 1.57
CA LEU A 376 -7.01 -24.69 2.56
C LEU A 376 -6.46 -26.04 3.01
N TRP A 377 -5.16 -26.26 2.80
CA TRP A 377 -4.44 -27.45 3.22
C TRP A 377 -3.08 -27.07 3.80
N GLY A 378 -2.87 -27.37 5.08
CA GLY A 378 -1.68 -26.99 5.84
C GLY A 378 -1.25 -28.08 6.82
N ALA A 379 -0.51 -27.66 7.86
CA ALA A 379 0.05 -28.53 8.90
C ALA A 379 0.98 -29.64 8.37
N PHE A 380 1.75 -29.37 7.32
CA PHE A 380 2.70 -30.34 6.75
C PHE A 380 3.86 -30.64 7.69
N ASP A 381 4.24 -29.69 8.54
CA ASP A 381 5.33 -29.81 9.50
C ASP A 381 4.87 -30.30 10.86
N TRP A 382 3.66 -30.84 11.00
CA TRP A 382 3.11 -31.22 12.30
C TRP A 382 3.98 -32.18 13.13
N LEU A 383 4.85 -32.98 12.50
CA LEU A 383 5.83 -33.82 13.20
C LEU A 383 7.00 -33.02 13.77
N SER A 384 7.32 -31.86 13.19
CA SER A 384 8.38 -30.95 13.63
C SER A 384 7.99 -29.48 13.43
N PRO A 385 6.92 -28.98 14.09
CA PRO A 385 6.50 -27.60 13.90
C PRO A 385 7.48 -26.68 14.64
N PHE A 386 7.69 -25.46 14.13
CA PHE A 386 8.66 -24.52 14.71
C PHE A 386 8.30 -24.11 16.16
N GLN A 387 7.01 -24.18 16.53
CA GLN A 387 6.51 -23.96 17.88
C GLN A 387 5.31 -24.87 18.17
N LYS A 388 5.07 -25.10 19.47
CA LYS A 388 3.88 -25.79 19.96
C LYS A 388 2.59 -25.20 19.37
N TRP A 389 1.71 -26.07 18.87
CA TRP A 389 0.38 -25.71 18.35
C TRP A 389 0.37 -24.90 17.05
N GLN A 390 1.49 -24.82 16.32
CA GLN A 390 1.57 -24.21 14.99
C GLN A 390 1.42 -25.29 13.92
N ASP A 391 0.25 -25.93 13.95
CA ASP A 391 -0.10 -27.12 13.18
C ASP A 391 -1.62 -27.19 12.92
N ASN A 392 -2.28 -26.02 12.96
CA ASN A 392 -3.68 -25.83 12.62
C ASN A 392 -3.85 -25.52 11.11
N ILE A 393 -5.07 -25.19 10.67
CA ILE A 393 -5.31 -24.73 9.28
C ILE A 393 -5.78 -23.28 9.25
N VAL A 394 -6.86 -22.97 9.96
CA VAL A 394 -7.42 -21.62 10.06
C VAL A 394 -7.32 -21.13 11.49
N GLN A 395 -6.67 -19.98 11.69
CA GLN A 395 -6.61 -19.31 12.99
C GLN A 395 -7.11 -17.87 12.86
N LEU A 396 -8.16 -17.53 13.61
CA LEU A 396 -8.83 -16.25 13.54
C LEU A 396 -8.86 -15.54 14.89
N GLY A 397 -8.55 -14.24 14.88
CA GLY A 397 -8.67 -13.33 16.00
C GLY A 397 -9.59 -12.16 15.64
N SER A 398 -10.62 -11.94 16.44
CA SER A 398 -11.56 -10.83 16.23
C SER A 398 -11.66 -9.89 17.42
N LYS A 399 -11.96 -8.63 17.10
CA LYS A 399 -12.32 -7.55 18.02
C LYS A 399 -13.82 -7.31 18.07
N ASN A 400 -14.54 -7.70 17.02
CA ASN A 400 -15.95 -7.48 16.86
C ASN A 400 -16.65 -8.66 16.17
N GLY A 401 -17.99 -8.62 16.14
CA GLY A 401 -18.82 -9.50 15.32
C GLY A 401 -18.95 -9.03 13.87
N ASP A 402 -19.87 -9.65 13.12
CA ASP A 402 -20.03 -9.47 11.66
C ASP A 402 -18.86 -10.04 10.86
N ILE A 403 -18.54 -11.31 11.16
CA ILE A 403 -17.47 -12.08 10.50
C ILE A 403 -18.07 -13.37 9.97
N ALA A 404 -17.72 -13.73 8.73
CA ALA A 404 -18.20 -14.96 8.11
C ALA A 404 -17.07 -15.82 7.55
N ILE A 405 -17.10 -17.11 7.85
CA ILE A 405 -16.23 -18.16 7.29
C ILE A 405 -17.14 -19.12 6.56
N GLN A 406 -17.17 -19.05 5.23
CA GLN A 406 -18.22 -19.69 4.46
C GLN A 406 -17.73 -20.44 3.23
N ASN A 407 -18.38 -21.54 2.88
CA ASN A 407 -18.15 -22.19 1.58
C ASN A 407 -16.70 -22.66 1.35
N ASN A 408 -15.90 -22.87 2.40
CA ASN A 408 -14.50 -23.29 2.27
C ASN A 408 -14.34 -24.82 2.34
N ILE A 409 -13.29 -25.35 1.72
CA ILE A 409 -12.76 -26.69 2.02
C ILE A 409 -11.53 -26.52 2.89
N ILE A 410 -11.57 -27.08 4.10
CA ILE A 410 -10.52 -26.97 5.12
C ILE A 410 -10.07 -28.37 5.45
N MET A 411 -8.82 -28.71 5.13
CA MET A 411 -8.32 -30.06 5.26
C MET A 411 -6.89 -30.17 5.77
N GLY A 412 -6.54 -31.35 6.28
CA GLY A 412 -5.17 -31.72 6.65
C GLY A 412 -4.71 -31.28 8.04
N ALA A 413 -5.62 -30.73 8.86
CA ALA A 413 -5.28 -30.20 10.18
C ALA A 413 -4.61 -31.24 11.05
N SER A 414 -3.51 -30.89 11.72
CA SER A 414 -2.88 -31.78 12.69
C SER A 414 -3.29 -31.45 14.12
N GLY A 415 -3.33 -30.16 14.45
CA GLY A 415 -4.06 -29.61 15.59
C GLY A 415 -5.55 -29.46 15.27
N ASN A 416 -6.08 -28.25 15.41
CA ASN A 416 -7.47 -27.95 15.10
C ASN A 416 -7.59 -27.47 13.64
N ALA A 417 -8.70 -27.80 12.95
CA ALA A 417 -8.93 -27.25 11.61
C ALA A 417 -9.27 -25.76 11.66
N ILE A 418 -10.06 -25.32 12.65
CA ILE A 418 -10.45 -23.92 12.82
C ILE A 418 -10.29 -23.50 14.29
N ASN A 419 -9.46 -22.50 14.55
CA ASN A 419 -9.37 -21.79 15.82
C ASN A 419 -9.96 -20.39 15.68
N ILE A 420 -10.88 -20.01 16.56
CA ILE A 420 -11.42 -18.65 16.62
C ILE A 420 -11.29 -18.11 18.04
N PHE A 421 -10.67 -16.94 18.17
CA PHE A 421 -10.48 -16.23 19.43
C PHE A 421 -11.10 -14.83 19.35
N ASN A 422 -12.21 -14.60 20.05
CA ASN A 422 -12.79 -13.26 20.13
C ASN A 422 -12.42 -12.61 21.48
N LYS A 423 -11.74 -11.46 21.40
CA LYS A 423 -11.24 -10.72 22.57
C LYS A 423 -11.56 -9.23 22.41
N SER A 424 -12.27 -8.66 23.37
CA SER A 424 -12.49 -7.20 23.40
C SER A 424 -11.16 -6.44 23.52
N LYS A 425 -11.01 -5.34 22.77
CA LYS A 425 -9.89 -4.39 22.91
C LYS A 425 -10.28 -3.34 23.94
N LEU A 426 -9.32 -2.83 24.71
CA LEU A 426 -9.55 -1.68 25.58
C LEU A 426 -10.05 -0.50 24.73
N GLY A 427 -11.28 -0.03 24.98
CA GLY A 427 -11.91 1.09 24.24
C GLY A 427 -12.80 0.70 23.04
N ILE A 428 -12.93 -0.57 22.67
CA ILE A 428 -13.88 -1.03 21.63
C ILE A 428 -15.04 -1.78 22.29
N ILE A 429 -16.27 -1.34 22.05
CA ILE A 429 -17.50 -1.99 22.49
C ILE A 429 -17.93 -3.00 21.40
N PRO A 430 -18.07 -4.30 21.72
CA PRO A 430 -18.56 -5.28 20.74
C PRO A 430 -19.97 -4.91 20.23
N ASN A 431 -20.21 -5.11 18.93
CA ASN A 431 -21.43 -4.72 18.20
C ASN A 431 -22.60 -5.70 18.40
N GLY A 432 -22.36 -6.88 18.98
CA GLY A 432 -23.37 -7.92 19.17
C GLY A 432 -23.78 -8.66 17.89
N LEU A 433 -23.08 -8.46 16.78
CA LEU A 433 -23.27 -9.21 15.52
C LEU A 433 -22.54 -10.55 15.59
N PRO A 434 -22.94 -11.56 14.81
CA PRO A 434 -22.40 -12.91 14.96
C PRO A 434 -21.01 -13.07 14.31
N ILE A 435 -20.25 -14.06 14.81
CA ILE A 435 -19.23 -14.75 14.04
C ILE A 435 -19.84 -16.04 13.50
N ALA A 436 -19.94 -16.14 12.17
CA ALA A 436 -20.64 -17.23 11.49
C ALA A 436 -19.66 -18.15 10.76
N VAL A 437 -19.73 -19.45 11.07
CA VAL A 437 -19.05 -20.54 10.35
C VAL A 437 -20.13 -21.33 9.63
N GLU A 438 -20.25 -21.13 8.31
CA GLU A 438 -21.38 -21.68 7.55
C GLU A 438 -20.96 -22.44 6.29
N ASN A 439 -21.61 -23.56 6.02
CA ASN A 439 -21.47 -24.28 4.74
C ASN A 439 -20.00 -24.62 4.38
N ASN A 440 -19.16 -24.92 5.36
CA ASN A 440 -17.78 -25.37 5.12
C ASN A 440 -17.68 -26.89 5.11
N LEU A 441 -16.68 -27.41 4.40
CA LEU A 441 -16.22 -28.79 4.50
C LEU A 441 -14.96 -28.86 5.36
N ILE A 442 -15.06 -29.49 6.54
CA ILE A 442 -13.93 -29.77 7.45
C ILE A 442 -13.57 -31.25 7.28
N TRP A 443 -12.42 -31.54 6.66
CA TRP A 443 -12.13 -32.89 6.18
C TRP A 443 -10.73 -33.34 6.53
N CYS A 444 -10.53 -34.62 6.88
CA CYS A 444 -9.21 -35.19 7.12
C CYS A 444 -8.39 -34.40 8.17
N SER A 445 -8.71 -34.56 9.45
CA SER A 445 -7.96 -33.93 10.56
C SER A 445 -7.41 -34.96 11.56
N ARG A 446 -6.22 -34.71 12.12
CA ARG A 446 -5.53 -35.57 13.10
C ARG A 446 -5.83 -35.23 14.57
N GLY A 447 -6.11 -33.96 14.86
CA GLY A 447 -6.13 -33.46 16.23
C GLY A 447 -7.34 -33.84 17.08
N ASN A 448 -7.34 -33.30 18.30
CA ASN A 448 -8.35 -33.62 19.31
C ASN A 448 -9.78 -33.27 18.87
N VAL A 449 -9.95 -32.13 18.18
CA VAL A 449 -11.25 -31.58 17.73
C VAL A 449 -11.12 -31.00 16.32
N GLY A 450 -12.25 -30.81 15.64
CA GLY A 450 -12.28 -30.10 14.36
C GLY A 450 -12.13 -28.59 14.52
N SER A 451 -12.78 -28.00 15.53
CA SER A 451 -12.71 -26.57 15.78
C SER A 451 -12.69 -26.25 17.26
N TYR A 452 -11.92 -25.22 17.61
CA TYR A 452 -11.84 -24.66 18.95
C TYR A 452 -12.27 -23.18 18.93
N LEU A 453 -13.13 -22.83 19.88
CA LEU A 453 -13.68 -21.48 20.03
C LEU A 453 -13.35 -20.95 21.42
N GLY A 454 -12.74 -19.77 21.50
CA GLY A 454 -12.42 -19.10 22.75
C GLY A 454 -13.00 -17.69 22.81
N SER A 455 -13.84 -17.43 23.81
CA SER A 455 -14.46 -16.11 24.00
C SER A 455 -14.12 -15.46 25.33
N THR A 456 -13.86 -14.16 25.30
CA THR A 456 -13.72 -13.33 26.52
C THR A 456 -14.55 -12.04 26.52
N ASP A 457 -15.42 -11.77 25.53
CA ASP A 457 -16.20 -10.53 25.48
C ASP A 457 -17.63 -10.64 26.05
N GLY A 458 -18.25 -11.83 26.01
CA GLY A 458 -19.60 -12.10 26.50
C GLY A 458 -20.73 -11.41 25.73
N VAL A 459 -20.46 -10.92 24.52
CA VAL A 459 -21.44 -10.13 23.71
C VAL A 459 -21.65 -10.73 22.33
N THR A 460 -20.59 -11.23 21.69
CA THR A 460 -20.63 -11.67 20.30
C THR A 460 -21.27 -13.07 20.16
N PRO A 461 -22.41 -13.21 19.44
CA PRO A 461 -23.03 -14.51 19.18
C PRO A 461 -22.20 -15.36 18.21
N TRP A 462 -22.37 -16.68 18.28
CA TRP A 462 -21.69 -17.63 17.41
C TRP A 462 -22.70 -18.40 16.56
N VAL A 463 -22.42 -18.56 15.27
CA VAL A 463 -23.29 -19.33 14.37
C VAL A 463 -22.47 -20.44 13.72
N TRP A 464 -22.98 -21.67 13.81
CA TRP A 464 -22.45 -22.86 13.16
C TRP A 464 -23.56 -23.51 12.36
N LYS A 465 -23.55 -23.31 11.04
CA LYS A 465 -24.68 -23.68 10.20
C LYS A 465 -24.29 -24.47 8.96
N LYS A 466 -24.97 -25.58 8.67
CA LYS A 466 -24.80 -26.35 7.42
C LYS A 466 -23.37 -26.82 7.13
N ASN A 467 -22.50 -26.94 8.14
CA ASN A 467 -21.15 -27.43 7.91
C ASN A 467 -21.14 -28.96 7.75
N TYR A 468 -20.16 -29.45 7.00
CA TYR A 468 -19.89 -30.86 6.79
C TYR A 468 -18.55 -31.23 7.41
N ALA A 469 -18.51 -32.26 8.26
CA ALA A 469 -17.26 -32.65 8.93
C ALA A 469 -17.02 -34.16 8.94
N GLY A 470 -15.85 -34.62 8.50
CA GLY A 470 -15.56 -36.06 8.45
C GLY A 470 -14.10 -36.44 8.29
N LYS A 471 -13.84 -37.75 8.36
CA LYS A 471 -12.52 -38.39 8.24
C LYS A 471 -11.51 -37.93 9.29
N PHE A 472 -11.90 -37.90 10.56
CA PHE A 472 -10.96 -37.65 11.64
C PHE A 472 -10.15 -38.91 11.97
N PHE A 473 -8.83 -38.82 11.87
CA PHE A 473 -7.91 -39.93 12.15
C PHE A 473 -6.92 -39.51 13.23
N PHE A 474 -7.16 -39.93 14.47
CA PHE A 474 -6.33 -39.49 15.58
C PHE A 474 -4.96 -40.19 15.59
N ASP A 475 -3.89 -39.41 15.43
CA ASP A 475 -2.49 -39.81 15.68
C ASP A 475 -1.63 -38.66 16.22
N TYR A 476 -2.28 -37.64 16.80
CA TYR A 476 -1.64 -36.43 17.31
C TYR A 476 -0.79 -36.66 18.58
N ASP A 477 -1.04 -37.78 19.28
CA ASP A 477 -0.25 -38.27 20.40
C ASP A 477 1.18 -38.65 20.02
N ARG A 478 1.46 -38.86 18.72
CA ARG A 478 2.82 -39.00 18.18
C ARG A 478 3.70 -37.79 18.47
N VAL A 479 3.11 -36.60 18.58
CA VAL A 479 3.83 -35.35 18.87
C VAL A 479 3.56 -34.91 20.31
N TYR A 480 2.31 -35.02 20.76
CA TYR A 480 1.85 -34.56 22.07
C TYR A 480 1.28 -35.71 22.91
N PRO A 481 2.09 -36.42 23.71
CA PRO A 481 1.73 -37.70 24.32
C PRO A 481 0.55 -37.64 25.32
N ASN A 482 0.18 -36.45 25.78
CA ASN A 482 -0.94 -36.23 26.73
C ASN A 482 -2.27 -35.87 26.04
N THR A 483 -2.30 -35.87 24.71
CA THR A 483 -3.51 -35.54 23.94
C THR A 483 -4.34 -36.79 23.67
N THR A 484 -5.65 -36.64 23.59
CA THR A 484 -6.60 -37.74 23.34
C THR A 484 -7.71 -37.25 22.42
N PRO A 485 -8.28 -38.12 21.56
CA PRO A 485 -9.38 -37.72 20.69
C PRO A 485 -10.62 -37.37 21.53
N LEU A 486 -11.22 -36.21 21.25
CA LEU A 486 -12.49 -35.81 21.87
C LEU A 486 -13.70 -36.27 21.03
N PRO A 487 -14.88 -36.49 21.63
CA PRO A 487 -16.05 -36.98 20.90
C PRO A 487 -16.66 -35.97 19.92
N ASN A 488 -16.31 -34.68 20.04
CA ASN A 488 -16.96 -33.55 19.37
C ASN A 488 -16.16 -32.98 18.20
N ILE A 489 -16.89 -32.38 17.24
CA ILE A 489 -16.31 -31.60 16.13
C ILE A 489 -15.89 -30.22 16.63
N VAL A 490 -16.79 -29.50 17.30
CA VAL A 490 -16.61 -28.14 17.81
C VAL A 490 -16.43 -28.17 19.32
N TYR A 491 -15.44 -27.45 19.86
CA TYR A 491 -15.19 -27.34 21.30
C TYR A 491 -15.17 -25.88 21.73
N ILE A 492 -16.12 -25.49 22.57
CA ILE A 492 -16.36 -24.10 22.93
C ILE A 492 -15.89 -23.85 24.37
N GLY A 493 -14.95 -22.92 24.55
CA GLY A 493 -14.39 -22.52 25.83
C GLY A 493 -14.80 -21.12 26.26
N PHE A 494 -15.28 -20.97 27.50
CA PHE A 494 -15.73 -19.69 28.08
C PHE A 494 -15.38 -19.56 29.57
N ARG A 495 -15.23 -18.33 30.09
CA ARG A 495 -14.93 -18.07 31.51
C ARG A 495 -15.72 -16.88 32.05
N ASN A 496 -16.67 -17.15 32.94
CA ASN A 496 -17.51 -16.18 33.67
C ASN A 496 -18.36 -15.27 32.77
N LEU A 497 -18.87 -15.79 31.65
CA LEU A 497 -19.62 -15.02 30.66
C LEU A 497 -20.91 -15.75 30.24
N ASN A 498 -21.87 -14.99 29.74
CA ASN A 498 -23.06 -15.51 29.07
C ASN A 498 -22.84 -15.39 27.56
N ILE A 499 -22.93 -16.49 26.82
CA ILE A 499 -22.79 -16.48 25.35
C ILE A 499 -23.95 -17.23 24.70
N THR A 500 -24.33 -16.78 23.51
CA THR A 500 -25.33 -17.44 22.65
C THR A 500 -24.63 -18.12 21.48
N ALA A 501 -25.06 -19.34 21.14
CA ALA A 501 -24.62 -20.00 19.93
C ALA A 501 -25.76 -20.74 19.22
N ASP A 502 -25.86 -20.52 17.91
CA ASP A 502 -26.77 -21.23 17.02
C ASP A 502 -25.99 -22.36 16.34
N ILE A 503 -26.42 -23.61 16.54
CA ILE A 503 -25.77 -24.80 15.98
C ILE A 503 -26.81 -25.55 15.16
N LEU A 504 -26.88 -25.27 13.86
CA LEU A 504 -28.03 -25.60 13.02
C LEU A 504 -27.64 -26.39 11.76
N ASP A 505 -28.40 -27.43 11.43
CA ASP A 505 -28.33 -28.14 10.14
C ASP A 505 -26.94 -28.72 9.78
N ASN A 506 -26.05 -28.95 10.74
CA ASN A 506 -24.71 -29.46 10.45
C ASN A 506 -24.73 -30.97 10.21
N CYS A 507 -23.85 -31.47 9.33
CA CYS A 507 -23.69 -32.88 9.05
C CYS A 507 -22.28 -33.36 9.41
N PHE A 508 -22.16 -34.48 10.11
CA PHE A 508 -20.85 -35.03 10.45
C PHE A 508 -20.82 -36.56 10.36
N ASP A 509 -19.65 -37.13 10.08
CA ASP A 509 -19.51 -38.57 9.88
C ASP A 509 -19.34 -39.37 11.19
N TYR A 510 -19.16 -40.68 11.03
CA TYR A 510 -19.06 -41.58 12.17
C TYR A 510 -17.72 -41.51 12.93
N SER A 511 -16.74 -40.74 12.46
CA SER A 511 -15.44 -40.58 13.14
C SER A 511 -15.54 -39.80 14.46
N ARG A 512 -16.62 -39.06 14.68
CA ARG A 512 -16.96 -38.39 15.96
C ARG A 512 -18.37 -38.79 16.41
N SER A 513 -18.67 -38.65 17.70
CA SER A 513 -19.96 -39.06 18.28
C SER A 513 -20.92 -37.90 18.53
N THR A 514 -20.42 -36.68 18.71
CA THR A 514 -21.24 -35.47 18.91
C THR A 514 -20.74 -34.34 18.02
N PHE A 515 -21.60 -33.35 17.74
CA PHE A 515 -21.15 -32.18 16.97
C PHE A 515 -20.38 -31.20 17.85
N TYR A 516 -20.88 -30.89 19.05
CA TYR A 516 -20.28 -29.89 19.94
C TYR A 516 -19.99 -30.41 21.36
N GLY A 517 -19.13 -29.69 22.08
CA GLY A 517 -18.82 -29.89 23.50
C GLY A 517 -18.33 -28.59 24.13
N PHE A 518 -18.34 -28.53 25.47
CA PHE A 518 -18.04 -27.31 26.23
C PHE A 518 -16.97 -27.53 27.29
N TRP A 519 -16.31 -26.44 27.68
CA TRP A 519 -15.51 -26.38 28.89
C TRP A 519 -15.41 -24.97 29.47
N GLY A 520 -15.14 -24.88 30.77
CA GLY A 520 -15.09 -23.62 31.50
C GLY A 520 -16.35 -23.39 32.35
N ASN A 521 -16.49 -22.17 32.87
CA ASN A 521 -17.53 -21.80 33.84
C ASN A 521 -18.33 -20.61 33.28
N GLY A 522 -19.66 -20.64 33.31
CA GLY A 522 -20.56 -19.62 32.72
C GLY A 522 -21.90 -20.21 32.29
N LEU A 523 -22.79 -19.41 31.68
CA LEU A 523 -24.05 -19.89 31.08
C LEU A 523 -23.96 -19.79 29.56
N ILE A 524 -24.27 -20.88 28.86
CA ILE A 524 -24.38 -20.88 27.41
C ILE A 524 -25.83 -21.16 27.01
N GLN A 525 -26.37 -20.29 26.15
CA GLN A 525 -27.66 -20.51 25.50
C GLN A 525 -27.40 -21.07 24.10
N ILE A 526 -27.76 -22.33 23.91
CA ILE A 526 -27.63 -23.03 22.62
C ILE A 526 -29.00 -23.12 21.98
N ASN A 527 -29.11 -22.65 20.75
CA ASN A 527 -30.20 -23.02 19.87
C ASN A 527 -29.66 -24.09 18.91
N ASP A 528 -30.02 -25.36 19.14
CA ASP A 528 -29.65 -26.45 18.25
C ASP A 528 -30.85 -27.07 17.52
N SER A 529 -30.64 -27.44 16.26
CA SER A 529 -31.61 -28.21 15.49
C SER A 529 -30.92 -28.88 14.30
N ASN A 530 -31.45 -30.04 13.89
CA ASN A 530 -31.07 -30.76 12.66
C ASN A 530 -29.56 -31.04 12.48
N ASN A 531 -28.80 -31.20 13.56
CA ASN A 531 -27.41 -31.67 13.46
C ASN A 531 -27.39 -33.20 13.29
N ILE A 532 -27.01 -33.68 12.10
CA ILE A 532 -27.18 -35.07 11.69
C ILE A 532 -25.83 -35.78 11.58
N ARG A 533 -25.67 -36.87 12.34
CA ARG A 533 -24.57 -37.81 12.18
C ARG A 533 -24.88 -38.82 11.07
N LYS A 534 -24.15 -38.81 9.96
CA LYS A 534 -24.39 -39.68 8.80
C LYS A 534 -23.11 -39.93 7.98
N ALA A 535 -23.11 -40.97 7.15
CA ALA A 535 -22.05 -41.12 6.16
C ALA A 535 -21.99 -39.89 5.23
N LEU A 536 -20.80 -39.39 4.97
CA LEU A 536 -20.54 -38.28 4.06
C LEU A 536 -19.75 -38.77 2.83
N PRO A 537 -20.07 -38.27 1.61
CA PRO A 537 -19.25 -38.55 0.43
C PRO A 537 -17.87 -37.89 0.60
N ASN A 538 -16.85 -38.40 -0.09
CA ASN A 538 -15.56 -37.68 -0.15
C ASN A 538 -15.67 -36.49 -1.12
N PRO A 539 -14.84 -35.44 -0.95
CA PRO A 539 -14.67 -34.44 -2.01
C PRO A 539 -14.08 -35.07 -3.27
N CYS A 540 -14.70 -34.80 -4.42
CA CYS A 540 -14.25 -35.23 -5.74
C CYS A 540 -13.51 -34.06 -6.39
N PHE A 541 -12.19 -34.05 -6.31
CA PHE A 541 -11.36 -33.00 -6.92
C PHE A 541 -11.04 -33.35 -8.38
N ARG A 542 -11.03 -32.36 -9.27
CA ARG A 542 -10.84 -32.57 -10.71
C ARG A 542 -9.51 -33.25 -11.04
N ALA A 543 -8.42 -32.75 -10.46
CA ALA A 543 -7.09 -33.30 -10.65
C ALA A 543 -6.16 -32.83 -9.52
N PHE A 544 -6.23 -33.51 -8.38
CA PHE A 544 -5.46 -33.14 -7.20
C PHE A 544 -4.49 -34.26 -6.78
N ILE A 545 -3.20 -33.94 -6.72
CA ILE A 545 -2.05 -34.78 -6.32
C ILE A 545 -1.91 -36.17 -7.00
N GLY A 546 -2.82 -36.53 -7.91
CA GLY A 546 -2.86 -37.84 -8.57
C GLY A 546 -3.31 -38.98 -7.65
N GLU A 547 -3.94 -38.67 -6.51
CA GLU A 547 -4.54 -39.67 -5.62
C GLU A 547 -6.05 -39.83 -5.91
N SER A 548 -6.63 -40.97 -5.53
CA SER A 548 -8.09 -41.16 -5.63
C SER A 548 -8.84 -40.37 -4.55
N ASP A 549 -10.11 -40.04 -4.76
CA ASP A 549 -10.98 -39.38 -3.76
C ASP A 549 -11.09 -40.10 -2.40
N ASN A 550 -10.84 -41.41 -2.36
CA ASN A 550 -10.85 -42.20 -1.11
C ASN A 550 -9.54 -42.12 -0.33
N PHE A 551 -8.54 -41.44 -0.85
CA PHE A 551 -7.21 -41.36 -0.27
C PHE A 551 -7.23 -40.60 1.06
N ASN A 552 -6.43 -41.06 2.02
CA ASN A 552 -6.24 -40.35 3.28
C ASN A 552 -5.19 -39.25 3.09
N TYR A 553 -5.62 -38.01 2.90
CA TYR A 553 -4.73 -36.86 2.71
C TYR A 553 -3.77 -36.62 3.90
N LEU A 554 -4.06 -37.17 5.09
CA LEU A 554 -3.17 -37.15 6.26
C LEU A 554 -1.94 -38.07 6.11
N ARG A 555 -1.76 -38.73 4.98
CA ARG A 555 -0.53 -39.47 4.66
C ARG A 555 0.55 -38.59 4.05
N TRP A 556 0.22 -37.35 3.71
CA TRP A 556 1.15 -36.35 3.23
C TRP A 556 1.66 -35.49 4.39
N THR A 557 2.97 -35.26 4.42
CA THR A 557 3.66 -34.48 5.45
C THR A 557 5.01 -33.99 4.90
N ARG A 558 5.68 -33.05 5.54
CA ARG A 558 7.10 -32.80 5.28
C ARG A 558 7.96 -33.87 5.94
N TRP A 559 9.05 -34.24 5.28
CA TRP A 559 10.00 -35.19 5.84
C TRP A 559 10.72 -34.58 7.06
N THR A 560 10.92 -35.37 8.11
CA THR A 560 11.79 -35.05 9.25
C THR A 560 12.34 -36.35 9.84
N ALA A 561 13.55 -36.31 10.39
CA ALA A 561 14.18 -37.49 10.98
C ALA A 561 13.58 -37.84 12.35
N THR A 562 13.27 -36.82 13.15
CA THR A 562 12.78 -36.95 14.53
C THR A 562 11.65 -35.98 14.80
N VAL A 563 10.73 -36.34 15.69
CA VAL A 563 9.69 -35.42 16.16
C VAL A 563 10.35 -34.16 16.74
N GLY A 564 9.93 -32.98 16.29
CA GLY A 564 10.39 -31.70 16.83
C GLY A 564 11.87 -31.41 16.60
N GLU A 565 12.40 -31.77 15.42
CA GLU A 565 13.76 -31.46 14.97
C GLU A 565 14.07 -29.96 15.03
N GLU A 566 13.06 -29.12 14.78
CA GLU A 566 13.15 -27.66 14.85
C GLU A 566 13.69 -27.15 16.20
N HIS A 567 14.64 -26.21 16.13
CA HIS A 567 15.37 -25.72 17.31
C HIS A 567 14.42 -25.06 18.33
N GLY A 568 13.37 -24.37 17.86
CA GLY A 568 12.37 -23.68 18.68
C GLY A 568 11.34 -24.61 19.36
N PHE A 569 11.23 -25.86 18.94
CA PHE A 569 10.20 -26.77 19.46
C PHE A 569 10.55 -27.26 20.88
N PRO A 570 9.63 -27.17 21.86
CA PRO A 570 9.93 -27.53 23.25
C PRO A 570 10.00 -29.06 23.44
N SER A 571 10.87 -29.52 24.35
CA SER A 571 10.93 -30.94 24.77
C SER A 571 9.92 -31.30 25.86
N THR A 572 9.39 -30.32 26.58
CA THR A 572 8.47 -30.56 27.70
C THR A 572 7.06 -30.88 27.20
N ASN A 573 6.50 -32.00 27.65
CA ASN A 573 5.16 -32.49 27.25
C ASN A 573 5.03 -32.70 25.72
N THR A 574 6.11 -33.12 25.08
CA THR A 574 6.17 -33.50 23.66
C THR A 574 7.01 -34.76 23.50
N ASN A 575 6.93 -35.41 22.35
CA ASN A 575 7.79 -36.54 21.98
C ASN A 575 9.08 -36.08 21.26
N LYS A 576 9.57 -34.86 21.53
CA LYS A 576 10.76 -34.31 20.85
C LYS A 576 11.95 -35.28 20.89
N GLY A 577 12.59 -35.49 19.74
CA GLY A 577 13.74 -36.39 19.57
C GLY A 577 13.39 -37.86 19.30
N GLN A 578 12.12 -38.26 19.36
CA GLN A 578 11.70 -39.60 18.96
C GLN A 578 11.82 -39.78 17.45
N ALA A 579 12.41 -40.89 17.00
CA ALA A 579 12.60 -41.16 15.58
C ALA A 579 11.25 -41.36 14.86
N VAL A 580 11.09 -40.72 13.69
CA VAL A 580 9.87 -40.86 12.89
C VAL A 580 9.94 -42.14 12.06
N THR A 581 8.89 -42.95 12.15
CA THR A 581 8.70 -44.13 11.30
C THR A 581 7.71 -43.80 10.20
N TYR A 582 8.14 -44.01 8.95
CA TYR A 582 7.29 -43.87 7.77
C TYR A 582 6.87 -45.25 7.28
N THR A 583 5.59 -45.40 6.95
CA THR A 583 4.98 -46.66 6.53
C THR A 583 4.70 -46.67 5.03
N VAL A 584 4.62 -47.87 4.44
CA VAL A 584 4.34 -48.03 3.01
C VAL A 584 3.07 -47.27 2.62
N GLY A 585 3.22 -46.36 1.65
CA GLY A 585 2.17 -45.48 1.14
C GLY A 585 2.17 -44.06 1.70
N ASP A 586 2.95 -43.76 2.74
CA ASP A 586 3.14 -42.37 3.20
C ASP A 586 3.87 -41.56 2.13
N VAL A 587 3.54 -40.28 2.01
CA VAL A 587 4.16 -39.38 1.04
C VAL A 587 4.80 -38.22 1.80
N VAL A 588 6.05 -37.92 1.45
CA VAL A 588 6.77 -36.80 2.05
C VAL A 588 7.11 -35.74 1.02
N GLN A 589 6.87 -34.48 1.39
CA GLN A 589 7.52 -33.32 0.78
C GLN A 589 8.96 -33.27 1.28
N TYR A 590 9.92 -33.10 0.37
CA TYR A 590 11.35 -33.06 0.68
C TYR A 590 12.09 -32.15 -0.30
N HIS A 591 13.05 -31.38 0.20
CA HIS A 591 13.76 -30.35 -0.57
C HIS A 591 15.07 -30.91 -1.10
N VAL A 592 15.26 -30.88 -2.42
CA VAL A 592 16.48 -31.35 -3.09
C VAL A 592 16.99 -30.25 -4.03
N GLY A 593 18.18 -29.72 -3.76
CA GLY A 593 18.84 -28.77 -4.66
C GLY A 593 17.98 -27.54 -5.00
N LYS A 594 17.42 -26.89 -3.98
CA LYS A 594 16.47 -25.75 -4.06
C LYS A 594 15.08 -26.07 -4.65
N GLN A 595 14.75 -27.33 -4.83
CA GLN A 595 13.49 -27.71 -5.48
C GLN A 595 12.64 -28.59 -4.55
N THR A 596 11.34 -28.32 -4.54
CA THR A 596 10.36 -29.19 -3.88
C THR A 596 10.20 -30.49 -4.67
N ARG A 597 10.23 -31.62 -3.94
CA ARG A 597 9.98 -32.96 -4.47
C ARG A 597 9.11 -33.76 -3.53
N PHE A 598 8.40 -34.74 -4.08
CA PHE A 598 7.51 -35.61 -3.32
C PHE A 598 7.92 -37.07 -3.49
N TYR A 599 7.97 -37.80 -2.38
CA TYR A 599 8.42 -39.19 -2.35
C TYR A 599 7.41 -40.07 -1.65
N ARG A 600 7.06 -41.20 -2.27
CA ARG A 600 6.20 -42.22 -1.67
C ARG A 600 7.05 -43.30 -1.01
N CYS A 601 6.76 -43.59 0.26
CA CYS A 601 7.37 -44.68 0.98
C CYS A 601 6.92 -46.03 0.39
N ILE A 602 7.88 -46.86 -0.02
CA ILE A 602 7.64 -48.18 -0.62
C ILE A 602 8.06 -49.34 0.29
N GLN A 603 8.79 -49.05 1.37
CA GLN A 603 9.16 -50.02 2.41
C GLN A 603 9.20 -49.32 3.76
N THR A 604 8.45 -49.80 4.76
CA THR A 604 8.44 -49.21 6.10
C THR A 604 9.84 -49.11 6.70
N HIS A 605 10.21 -47.93 7.21
CA HIS A 605 11.54 -47.65 7.73
C HIS A 605 11.54 -46.48 8.73
N THR A 606 12.70 -46.26 9.35
CA THR A 606 12.98 -45.16 10.28
C THR A 606 14.33 -44.56 9.92
N LEU A 607 14.48 -43.23 10.03
CA LEU A 607 15.75 -42.50 9.80
C LEU A 607 16.39 -42.73 8.40
N GLN A 608 15.60 -43.00 7.36
CA GLN A 608 16.11 -43.07 5.98
C GLN A 608 15.60 -41.86 5.21
N GLU A 609 16.52 -41.07 4.70
CA GLU A 609 16.21 -39.86 3.95
C GLU A 609 15.92 -40.18 2.47
N PRO A 610 15.07 -39.42 1.78
CA PRO A 610 14.94 -39.50 0.33
C PRO A 610 16.23 -39.06 -0.38
N SER A 611 16.56 -39.70 -1.50
CA SER A 611 17.63 -39.26 -2.42
C SER A 611 17.03 -38.57 -3.66
N PRO A 612 17.81 -37.79 -4.43
CA PRO A 612 17.30 -37.01 -5.58
C PRO A 612 16.46 -37.80 -6.59
N ASP A 613 16.81 -39.06 -6.86
CA ASP A 613 16.11 -39.95 -7.80
C ASP A 613 15.23 -41.00 -7.09
N GLY A 614 15.14 -40.94 -5.76
CA GLY A 614 14.60 -42.01 -4.92
C GLY A 614 15.62 -43.11 -4.59
N ASN A 615 15.25 -43.99 -3.66
CA ASN A 615 16.05 -45.11 -3.16
C ASN A 615 15.16 -46.32 -2.83
N GLN A 616 15.71 -47.36 -2.17
CA GLN A 616 14.97 -48.57 -1.82
C GLN A 616 13.76 -48.34 -0.89
N TYR A 617 13.71 -47.20 -0.19
CA TYR A 617 12.64 -46.83 0.72
C TYR A 617 11.69 -45.80 0.12
N TRP A 618 12.21 -44.91 -0.73
CA TRP A 618 11.50 -43.75 -1.25
C TRP A 618 11.43 -43.77 -2.78
N LYS A 619 10.21 -43.77 -3.32
CA LYS A 619 9.97 -43.59 -4.75
C LYS A 619 9.65 -42.13 -5.05
N LEU A 620 10.49 -41.48 -5.88
CA LEU A 620 10.20 -40.14 -6.39
C LEU A 620 8.89 -40.14 -7.21
N LEU A 621 7.97 -39.25 -6.85
CA LEU A 621 6.73 -39.03 -7.57
C LEU A 621 6.95 -38.12 -8.77
N LYS A 622 6.28 -38.47 -9.86
CA LYS A 622 6.32 -37.78 -11.16
C LYS A 622 4.93 -37.84 -11.77
N TRP A 623 4.50 -36.75 -12.38
CA TRP A 623 3.20 -36.65 -13.03
C TRP A 623 3.36 -36.36 -14.52
N ASN A 624 2.41 -36.83 -15.32
CA ASN A 624 2.38 -36.52 -16.74
C ASN A 624 1.57 -35.24 -16.96
N ASN A 625 2.20 -34.21 -17.53
CA ASN A 625 1.55 -32.99 -17.98
C ASN A 625 1.67 -32.90 -19.50
N LYS A 626 0.63 -33.34 -20.23
CA LYS A 626 0.53 -33.26 -21.69
C LYS A 626 1.74 -33.85 -22.44
N GLY A 627 2.29 -34.96 -21.93
CA GLY A 627 3.47 -35.63 -22.50
C GLY A 627 4.79 -35.27 -21.83
N ASN A 628 4.84 -34.21 -21.03
CA ASN A 628 6.01 -33.81 -20.26
C ASN A 628 5.97 -34.36 -18.83
N ILE A 629 7.14 -34.58 -18.23
CA ILE A 629 7.26 -35.00 -16.84
C ILE A 629 7.22 -33.77 -15.93
N SER A 630 6.24 -33.69 -15.05
CA SER A 630 6.18 -32.73 -13.94
C SER A 630 6.67 -33.38 -12.64
N TYR A 631 7.48 -32.63 -11.89
CA TYR A 631 7.90 -32.98 -10.52
C TYR A 631 7.01 -32.35 -9.44
N LEU A 632 6.08 -31.49 -9.85
CA LEU A 632 5.02 -30.96 -9.00
C LEU A 632 3.69 -31.66 -9.32
N PRO A 633 2.83 -31.87 -8.32
CA PRO A 633 1.52 -32.48 -8.52
C PRO A 633 0.59 -31.62 -9.38
N PRO A 634 -0.43 -32.21 -10.02
CA PRO A 634 -1.58 -31.44 -10.45
C PRO A 634 -2.31 -30.93 -9.19
N ASP A 635 -2.53 -29.62 -9.09
CA ASP A 635 -3.16 -28.97 -7.95
C ASP A 635 -4.54 -28.38 -8.30
N ASP A 636 -5.29 -29.06 -9.18
CA ASP A 636 -6.67 -28.70 -9.47
C ASP A 636 -7.61 -29.14 -8.35
N VAL A 637 -7.64 -28.33 -7.31
CA VAL A 637 -8.46 -28.50 -6.11
C VAL A 637 -9.90 -28.01 -6.28
N ARG A 638 -10.33 -27.70 -7.51
CA ARG A 638 -11.75 -27.49 -7.79
C ARG A 638 -12.47 -28.83 -7.74
N LEU A 639 -13.72 -28.78 -7.32
CA LEU A 639 -14.57 -29.96 -7.31
C LEU A 639 -15.08 -30.29 -8.72
N ASP A 640 -15.32 -31.58 -8.95
CA ASP A 640 -16.03 -32.06 -10.13
C ASP A 640 -17.43 -31.45 -10.18
N VAL A 641 -17.80 -30.98 -11.37
CA VAL A 641 -19.12 -30.37 -11.59
C VAL A 641 -20.20 -31.41 -11.31
N GLY A 642 -21.16 -31.04 -10.46
CA GLY A 642 -22.26 -31.91 -10.03
C GLY A 642 -21.92 -32.87 -8.89
N SER A 643 -20.66 -32.91 -8.42
CA SER A 643 -20.32 -33.64 -7.18
C SER A 643 -21.07 -33.06 -5.97
N PHE A 644 -21.24 -33.86 -4.91
CA PHE A 644 -22.06 -33.47 -3.76
C PHE A 644 -21.70 -32.09 -3.21
N TYR A 645 -20.44 -31.86 -2.84
CA TYR A 645 -20.01 -30.57 -2.29
C TYR A 645 -19.98 -29.45 -3.33
N HIS A 646 -19.76 -29.77 -4.61
CA HIS A 646 -19.94 -28.79 -5.68
C HIS A 646 -21.38 -28.27 -5.70
N THR A 647 -22.40 -29.14 -5.61
CA THR A 647 -23.83 -28.75 -5.53
C THR A 647 -24.20 -27.93 -4.29
N GLN A 648 -23.35 -27.96 -3.26
CA GLN A 648 -23.52 -27.13 -2.07
C GLN A 648 -22.77 -25.80 -2.16
N ASN A 649 -22.16 -25.48 -3.31
CA ASN A 649 -21.38 -24.27 -3.54
C ASN A 649 -20.13 -24.16 -2.62
N ILE A 650 -19.45 -25.28 -2.34
CA ILE A 650 -18.29 -25.33 -1.43
C ILE A 650 -16.97 -25.44 -2.20
N GLY A 651 -15.93 -24.72 -1.74
CA GLY A 651 -14.57 -24.73 -2.25
C GLY A 651 -14.35 -23.70 -3.37
N LEU A 652 -13.38 -23.97 -4.24
CA LEU A 652 -13.15 -23.22 -5.48
C LEU A 652 -14.21 -23.55 -6.53
N VAL A 653 -15.48 -23.33 -6.19
CA VAL A 653 -16.53 -23.29 -7.19
C VAL A 653 -16.28 -22.03 -8.01
N SER A 654 -15.97 -22.18 -9.30
CA SER A 654 -16.36 -21.14 -10.25
C SER A 654 -17.84 -20.91 -9.99
N PRO A 655 -18.32 -19.67 -9.82
CA PRO A 655 -19.71 -19.38 -9.46
C PRO A 655 -20.61 -20.37 -10.16
N GLN A 656 -21.18 -21.26 -9.35
CA GLN A 656 -21.82 -22.49 -9.79
C GLN A 656 -22.81 -22.12 -10.89
N THR A 657 -22.50 -22.39 -12.16
CA THR A 657 -23.46 -22.36 -13.27
C THR A 657 -24.51 -21.25 -13.12
N GLY A 658 -24.03 -20.03 -12.92
CA GLY A 658 -24.83 -18.87 -12.55
C GLY A 658 -25.02 -17.97 -13.77
N LEU A 659 -26.17 -17.32 -13.83
CA LEU A 659 -26.31 -16.11 -14.61
C LEU A 659 -25.50 -15.02 -13.89
N GLU A 660 -24.27 -14.80 -14.35
CA GLU A 660 -23.48 -13.64 -13.95
C GLU A 660 -24.05 -12.42 -14.66
N VAL A 661 -24.30 -11.37 -13.90
CA VAL A 661 -24.77 -10.08 -14.41
C VAL A 661 -23.79 -9.05 -13.89
N ASP A 662 -23.29 -8.25 -14.80
CA ASP A 662 -22.40 -7.12 -14.56
C ASP A 662 -23.08 -5.92 -15.21
N ALA A 663 -23.46 -4.93 -14.43
CA ALA A 663 -24.09 -3.69 -14.88
C ALA A 663 -23.05 -2.70 -15.45
N GLY A 664 -21.79 -3.12 -15.60
CA GLY A 664 -20.69 -2.26 -15.98
C GLY A 664 -20.16 -1.45 -14.80
N ALA A 665 -18.95 -0.93 -14.95
CA ALA A 665 -18.34 -0.09 -13.93
C ALA A 665 -19.15 1.18 -13.70
N ASN A 666 -19.17 1.66 -12.44
CA ASN A 666 -19.64 3.01 -12.12
C ASN A 666 -18.97 4.03 -13.04
N GLN A 667 -19.79 4.85 -13.71
CA GLN A 667 -19.31 5.85 -14.65
C GLN A 667 -19.38 7.24 -14.05
N SER A 668 -18.34 8.03 -14.28
CA SER A 668 -18.35 9.46 -14.01
C SER A 668 -18.13 10.20 -15.31
N HIS A 669 -19.00 11.16 -15.62
CA HIS A 669 -18.88 12.00 -16.80
C HIS A 669 -19.02 13.47 -16.41
N PHE A 670 -18.40 14.33 -17.21
CA PHE A 670 -18.51 15.77 -17.01
C PHE A 670 -19.62 16.37 -17.87
N PHE A 671 -20.42 17.23 -17.28
CA PHE A 671 -21.44 18.02 -17.97
C PHE A 671 -20.79 19.14 -18.80
N PRO A 672 -21.27 19.42 -20.04
CA PRO A 672 -22.36 18.74 -20.74
C PRO A 672 -21.90 17.46 -21.42
N VAL A 673 -22.62 16.36 -21.18
CA VAL A 673 -22.51 15.13 -21.95
C VAL A 673 -23.81 14.89 -22.69
N THR A 674 -23.74 14.67 -24.01
CA THR A 674 -24.93 14.51 -24.85
C THR A 674 -25.52 13.10 -24.75
N THR A 675 -24.68 12.09 -24.51
CA THR A 675 -25.10 10.70 -24.37
C THR A 675 -24.12 9.93 -23.49
N VAL A 676 -24.63 9.15 -22.55
CA VAL A 676 -23.87 8.18 -21.75
C VAL A 676 -24.40 6.79 -22.02
N SER A 677 -23.52 5.83 -22.26
CA SER A 677 -23.90 4.42 -22.46
C SER A 677 -23.45 3.58 -21.27
N LEU A 678 -24.37 2.84 -20.66
CA LEU A 678 -24.08 1.82 -19.65
C LEU A 678 -24.17 0.46 -20.33
N GLU A 679 -23.05 -0.26 -20.34
CA GLU A 679 -22.93 -1.57 -20.95
C GLU A 679 -23.05 -2.64 -19.86
N GLY A 680 -24.10 -3.43 -19.97
CA GLY A 680 -24.40 -4.55 -19.11
C GLY A 680 -23.98 -5.86 -19.75
N ASN A 681 -23.06 -6.57 -19.10
CA ASN A 681 -22.69 -7.91 -19.52
C ASN A 681 -23.47 -8.94 -18.72
N ALA A 682 -23.87 -10.01 -19.41
CA ALA A 682 -24.43 -11.15 -18.74
C ALA A 682 -23.91 -12.42 -19.36
N TYR A 683 -23.39 -13.31 -18.52
CA TYR A 683 -22.84 -14.57 -18.93
C TYR A 683 -23.62 -15.70 -18.25
N CYS A 684 -24.20 -16.57 -19.07
CA CYS A 684 -24.76 -17.83 -18.58
C CYS A 684 -23.75 -18.93 -18.86
N SER A 685 -23.17 -19.48 -17.80
CA SER A 685 -22.15 -20.52 -17.89
C SER A 685 -22.69 -21.93 -18.19
N THR A 686 -24.01 -22.08 -18.42
CA THR A 686 -24.61 -23.38 -18.77
C THR A 686 -24.79 -23.54 -20.28
N ALA A 687 -24.43 -24.71 -20.84
CA ALA A 687 -24.60 -24.98 -22.27
C ALA A 687 -26.07 -25.20 -22.71
N THR A 688 -27.01 -25.25 -21.76
CA THR A 688 -28.43 -25.57 -21.99
C THR A 688 -29.39 -24.41 -21.69
N ASP A 689 -28.90 -23.30 -21.14
CA ASP A 689 -29.69 -22.12 -20.82
C ASP A 689 -29.10 -20.90 -21.52
N SER A 690 -29.96 -19.97 -21.94
CA SER A 690 -29.56 -18.77 -22.66
C SER A 690 -30.28 -17.57 -22.09
N ILE A 691 -29.67 -16.39 -22.23
CA ILE A 691 -30.27 -15.13 -21.81
C ILE A 691 -31.63 -14.96 -22.51
N GLN A 692 -32.68 -14.71 -21.73
CA GLN A 692 -34.04 -14.47 -22.20
C GLN A 692 -34.31 -12.97 -22.31
N SER A 693 -33.90 -12.19 -21.31
CA SER A 693 -34.17 -10.75 -21.29
C SER A 693 -33.17 -9.99 -20.42
N TYR A 694 -32.89 -8.75 -20.82
CA TYR A 694 -32.26 -7.71 -20.01
C TYR A 694 -33.34 -6.74 -19.55
N GLN A 695 -33.15 -6.10 -18.40
CA GLN A 695 -34.02 -5.04 -17.91
C GLN A 695 -33.23 -4.06 -17.04
N TRP A 696 -33.07 -2.84 -17.51
CA TRP A 696 -32.51 -1.71 -16.77
C TRP A 696 -33.60 -0.92 -16.06
N THR A 697 -33.39 -0.66 -14.77
CA THR A 697 -34.26 0.19 -13.98
C THR A 697 -33.44 1.25 -13.27
N GLN A 698 -33.79 2.53 -13.45
CA GLN A 698 -33.24 3.60 -12.63
C GLN A 698 -33.81 3.47 -11.21
N ILE A 699 -32.93 3.39 -10.21
CA ILE A 699 -33.30 3.19 -8.80
C ILE A 699 -32.98 4.42 -7.93
N GLN A 700 -32.20 5.38 -8.45
CA GLN A 700 -31.82 6.61 -7.74
C GLN A 700 -31.68 7.80 -8.71
N GLY A 701 -31.87 9.02 -8.17
CA GLY A 701 -31.75 10.28 -8.90
C GLY A 701 -33.04 10.72 -9.61
N ASN A 702 -33.05 11.94 -10.14
CA ASN A 702 -34.19 12.44 -10.92
C ASN A 702 -34.38 11.60 -12.20
N PRO A 703 -35.63 11.35 -12.66
CA PRO A 703 -35.87 10.53 -13.85
C PRO A 703 -35.11 11.03 -15.08
N LEU A 704 -34.35 10.13 -15.70
CA LEU A 704 -33.55 10.40 -16.89
C LEU A 704 -34.28 9.99 -18.18
N SER A 705 -33.89 10.60 -19.31
CA SER A 705 -34.34 10.17 -20.64
C SER A 705 -33.46 9.01 -21.10
N ILE A 706 -33.99 7.79 -20.98
CA ILE A 706 -33.25 6.54 -21.23
C ILE A 706 -33.87 5.73 -22.37
N SER A 707 -33.03 4.99 -23.10
CA SER A 707 -33.40 4.07 -24.17
C SER A 707 -32.53 2.81 -24.11
N GLY A 708 -32.94 1.70 -24.72
CA GLY A 708 -32.22 0.42 -24.60
C GLY A 708 -32.46 -0.34 -23.29
N GLN A 709 -33.54 -0.03 -22.57
CA GLN A 709 -33.80 -0.62 -21.24
C GLN A 709 -33.92 -2.15 -21.24
N ASN A 710 -34.22 -2.76 -22.39
CA ASN A 710 -34.35 -4.22 -22.52
C ASN A 710 -33.19 -4.86 -23.32
N SER A 711 -32.06 -4.15 -23.46
CA SER A 711 -30.83 -4.64 -24.11
C SER A 711 -29.66 -4.69 -23.12
N SER A 712 -28.56 -5.31 -23.56
CA SER A 712 -27.26 -5.28 -22.87
C SER A 712 -26.61 -3.90 -22.84
N GLU A 713 -27.22 -2.89 -23.49
CA GLU A 713 -26.72 -1.51 -23.50
C GLU A 713 -27.88 -0.56 -23.19
N LEU A 714 -27.67 0.33 -22.22
CA LEU A 714 -28.59 1.41 -21.84
C LEU A 714 -28.00 2.76 -22.26
N SER A 715 -28.73 3.50 -23.10
CA SER A 715 -28.34 4.84 -23.54
C SER A 715 -29.13 5.92 -22.79
N ILE A 716 -28.41 6.85 -22.19
CA ILE A 716 -28.92 7.96 -21.39
C ILE A 716 -28.66 9.26 -22.15
N SER A 717 -29.71 9.98 -22.53
CA SER A 717 -29.61 11.20 -23.34
C SER A 717 -29.63 12.47 -22.49
N ASN A 718 -28.62 13.33 -22.69
CA ASN A 718 -28.44 14.62 -22.02
C ASN A 718 -28.65 14.57 -20.49
N PRO A 719 -27.97 13.67 -19.76
CA PRO A 719 -28.17 13.58 -18.32
C PRO A 719 -27.71 14.90 -17.64
N PRO A 720 -28.55 15.51 -16.78
CA PRO A 720 -28.14 16.65 -15.99
C PRO A 720 -27.15 16.22 -14.90
N ILE A 721 -26.57 17.22 -14.23
CA ILE A 721 -25.70 17.01 -13.08
C ILE A 721 -26.47 16.32 -11.96
N GLY A 722 -25.86 15.30 -11.38
CA GLY A 722 -26.46 14.48 -10.35
C GLY A 722 -25.84 13.10 -10.25
N GLN A 723 -26.19 12.41 -9.17
CA GLN A 723 -25.88 11.00 -8.98
C GLN A 723 -27.12 10.17 -9.29
N TYR A 724 -26.92 9.14 -10.10
CA TYR A 724 -27.94 8.21 -10.54
C TYR A 724 -27.44 6.80 -10.26
N ALA A 725 -28.37 5.89 -10.01
CA ALA A 725 -28.05 4.46 -9.91
C ALA A 725 -29.05 3.68 -10.74
N PHE A 726 -28.55 2.64 -11.38
CA PHE A 726 -29.30 1.74 -12.24
C PHE A 726 -29.07 0.32 -11.76
N VAL A 727 -30.14 -0.47 -11.71
CA VAL A 727 -30.05 -1.92 -11.58
C VAL A 727 -30.27 -2.55 -12.94
N LEU A 728 -29.34 -3.40 -13.36
CA LEU A 728 -29.52 -4.34 -14.44
C LEU A 728 -30.08 -5.64 -13.87
N THR A 729 -31.25 -6.07 -14.35
CA THR A 729 -31.80 -7.40 -14.08
C THR A 729 -31.75 -8.21 -15.36
N VAL A 730 -31.22 -9.44 -15.30
CA VAL A 730 -31.20 -10.35 -16.45
C VAL A 730 -31.93 -11.63 -16.06
N ASN A 731 -32.71 -12.19 -16.99
CA ASN A 731 -33.39 -13.46 -16.81
C ASN A 731 -32.93 -14.46 -17.87
N THR A 732 -32.89 -15.75 -17.53
CA THR A 732 -32.64 -16.84 -18.48
C THR A 732 -33.91 -17.64 -18.79
N HIS A 733 -33.87 -18.45 -19.85
CA HIS A 733 -35.03 -19.25 -20.29
C HIS A 733 -35.40 -20.37 -19.30
N GLN A 734 -34.46 -20.84 -18.47
CA GLN A 734 -34.74 -21.80 -17.39
C GLN A 734 -35.07 -21.14 -16.04
N GLY A 735 -35.27 -19.81 -16.02
CA GLY A 735 -35.80 -19.09 -14.86
C GLY A 735 -34.76 -18.60 -13.85
N LEU A 736 -33.48 -18.55 -14.21
CA LEU A 736 -32.47 -17.87 -13.39
C LEU A 736 -32.65 -16.35 -13.51
N VAL A 737 -32.42 -15.64 -12.41
CA VAL A 737 -32.50 -14.17 -12.34
C VAL A 737 -31.21 -13.66 -11.71
N GLY A 738 -30.44 -12.88 -12.46
CA GLY A 738 -29.27 -12.17 -11.98
C GLY A 738 -29.54 -10.68 -11.89
N ARG A 739 -28.88 -10.00 -10.96
CA ARG A 739 -28.96 -8.55 -10.81
C ARG A 739 -27.59 -7.98 -10.52
N ASP A 740 -27.34 -6.80 -11.05
CA ASP A 740 -26.21 -5.98 -10.66
C ASP A 740 -26.57 -4.50 -10.74
N THR A 741 -25.78 -3.65 -10.11
CA THR A 741 -26.00 -2.21 -10.04
C THR A 741 -24.79 -1.44 -10.51
N THR A 742 -25.03 -0.38 -11.28
CA THR A 742 -24.01 0.62 -11.62
C THR A 742 -24.51 2.01 -11.22
N GLU A 743 -23.58 2.86 -10.82
CA GLU A 743 -23.82 4.26 -10.58
C GLU A 743 -23.35 5.10 -11.77
N LEU A 744 -24.04 6.22 -12.00
CA LEU A 744 -23.64 7.27 -12.92
C LEU A 744 -23.56 8.58 -12.16
N LEU A 745 -22.36 9.15 -12.08
CA LEU A 745 -22.14 10.50 -11.59
C LEU A 745 -21.95 11.44 -12.78
N ILE A 746 -22.82 12.43 -12.91
CA ILE A 746 -22.58 13.58 -13.78
C ILE A 746 -22.16 14.75 -12.91
N SER A 747 -20.91 15.19 -13.05
CA SER A 747 -20.36 16.35 -12.33
C SER A 747 -19.95 17.45 -13.31
N TYR A 748 -19.53 18.61 -12.80
CA TYR A 748 -18.83 19.59 -13.64
C TYR A 748 -17.42 19.10 -13.97
N MET A 749 -16.85 19.57 -15.10
CA MET A 749 -15.41 19.45 -15.35
C MET A 749 -14.64 20.12 -14.20
N PRO A 750 -13.65 19.45 -13.56
CA PRO A 750 -12.85 20.03 -12.50
C PRO A 750 -12.13 21.27 -13.00
N GLN A 751 -12.39 22.43 -12.39
CA GLN A 751 -11.62 23.64 -12.61
C GLN A 751 -10.93 23.99 -11.32
N LYS A 752 -9.66 24.42 -11.42
CA LYS A 752 -8.96 24.94 -10.26
C LYS A 752 -9.75 26.11 -9.66
N PRO A 753 -9.67 26.33 -8.34
CA PRO A 753 -10.17 27.57 -7.79
C PRO A 753 -9.36 28.74 -8.39
N ILE A 754 -9.90 29.93 -8.33
CA ILE A 754 -9.21 31.16 -8.70
C ILE A 754 -8.88 31.86 -7.38
N ALA A 755 -7.59 31.87 -7.04
CA ALA A 755 -7.12 32.61 -5.88
C ALA A 755 -7.12 34.12 -6.18
N HIS A 756 -7.61 34.92 -5.25
CA HIS A 756 -7.52 36.37 -5.32
C HIS A 756 -7.09 36.94 -3.98
N ALA A 757 -5.81 37.31 -3.88
CA ALA A 757 -5.19 37.88 -2.68
C ALA A 757 -5.56 39.36 -2.44
N GLY A 758 -6.29 39.97 -3.38
CA GLY A 758 -6.62 41.39 -3.38
C GLY A 758 -5.51 42.25 -4.01
N PRO A 759 -5.73 43.57 -4.13
CA PRO A 759 -4.75 44.46 -4.75
C PRO A 759 -3.55 44.71 -3.83
N ASP A 760 -2.39 45.01 -4.43
CA ASP A 760 -1.20 45.48 -3.71
C ASP A 760 -1.51 46.70 -2.83
N LEU A 761 -0.93 46.73 -1.65
CA LEU A 761 -1.15 47.77 -0.64
C LEU A 761 0.10 48.64 -0.51
N ASN A 762 -0.04 49.95 -0.74
CA ASN A 762 0.99 50.94 -0.41
C ASN A 762 0.59 51.64 0.89
N LEU A 763 1.34 51.41 1.98
CA LEU A 763 1.04 51.91 3.30
C LEU A 763 2.18 52.76 3.84
N ASP A 764 1.87 53.89 4.47
CA ASP A 764 2.86 54.62 5.25
C ASP A 764 3.16 53.87 6.54
N PHE A 765 4.42 53.90 6.98
CA PHE A 765 4.83 53.33 8.26
C PHE A 765 3.96 53.89 9.41
N GLY A 766 3.36 53.00 10.21
CA GLY A 766 2.41 53.34 11.28
C GLY A 766 0.93 53.30 10.89
N ASN A 767 0.59 53.08 9.60
CA ASN A 767 -0.79 52.87 9.16
C ASN A 767 -1.30 51.46 9.58
N THR A 768 -2.53 51.38 10.10
CA THR A 768 -3.17 50.13 10.55
C THR A 768 -4.02 49.43 9.46
N ASN A 769 -4.06 49.93 8.22
CA ASN A 769 -4.78 49.29 7.10
C ASN A 769 -3.98 48.12 6.47
N ASN A 770 -3.49 47.20 7.31
CA ASN A 770 -2.70 46.02 6.93
C ASN A 770 -3.55 44.76 6.74
N HIS A 771 -4.81 44.93 6.31
CA HIS A 771 -5.77 43.84 6.13
C HIS A 771 -5.62 43.20 4.74
N LEU A 772 -5.52 41.87 4.72
CA LEU A 772 -5.57 41.06 3.50
C LEU A 772 -6.96 40.47 3.33
N ASN A 773 -7.42 40.35 2.09
CA ASN A 773 -8.80 40.01 1.78
C ASN A 773 -8.87 39.06 0.59
N ALA A 774 -9.22 37.80 0.87
CA ALA A 774 -9.40 36.74 -0.11
C ALA A 774 -10.85 36.59 -0.60
N ASN A 775 -11.77 37.51 -0.27
CA ASN A 775 -13.22 37.35 -0.55
C ASN A 775 -13.55 37.32 -2.05
N LEU A 776 -12.63 37.76 -2.92
CA LEU A 776 -12.81 37.65 -4.37
C LEU A 776 -12.38 36.29 -4.92
N SER A 777 -11.74 35.44 -4.11
CA SER A 777 -11.40 34.08 -4.52
C SER A 777 -12.68 33.33 -4.80
N SER A 778 -12.69 32.57 -5.89
CA SER A 778 -13.88 31.86 -6.33
C SER A 778 -13.52 30.48 -6.81
N ASP A 779 -14.48 29.58 -6.74
CA ASP A 779 -14.40 28.29 -7.41
C ASP A 779 -15.48 28.28 -8.50
N PRO A 780 -15.10 28.17 -9.78
CA PRO A 780 -16.05 28.15 -10.89
C PRO A 780 -17.04 26.98 -10.86
N ASN A 781 -16.71 25.84 -10.25
CA ASN A 781 -17.51 24.60 -10.31
C ASN A 781 -17.72 23.89 -8.96
N GLY A 782 -17.07 24.33 -7.90
CA GLY A 782 -17.16 23.78 -6.55
C GLY A 782 -17.27 24.86 -5.47
N ARG A 783 -16.66 24.59 -4.32
CA ARG A 783 -16.52 25.57 -3.24
C ARG A 783 -15.11 25.55 -2.68
N ILE A 784 -14.66 26.74 -2.31
CA ILE A 784 -13.43 26.89 -1.52
C ILE A 784 -13.65 26.31 -0.12
N ILE A 785 -12.79 25.39 0.29
CA ILE A 785 -12.84 24.77 1.62
C ILE A 785 -11.76 25.29 2.57
N SER A 786 -10.67 25.87 2.04
CA SER A 786 -9.63 26.48 2.88
C SER A 786 -8.87 27.61 2.18
N TYR A 787 -8.40 28.55 3.00
CA TYR A 787 -7.44 29.60 2.65
C TYR A 787 -6.15 29.34 3.43
N GLU A 788 -5.00 29.69 2.87
CA GLU A 788 -3.72 29.65 3.59
C GLU A 788 -2.85 30.86 3.16
N TRP A 789 -2.63 31.79 4.08
CA TRP A 789 -1.79 32.97 3.88
C TRP A 789 -0.37 32.73 4.38
N ASN A 790 0.61 32.93 3.50
CA ASN A 790 2.03 32.76 3.80
C ASN A 790 2.85 34.00 3.41
N ILE A 791 3.79 34.43 4.25
CA ILE A 791 4.83 35.37 3.82
C ILE A 791 5.84 34.58 2.99
N ILE A 792 6.05 34.98 1.74
CA ILE A 792 7.04 34.38 0.85
C ILE A 792 8.31 35.23 0.75
N GLU A 793 8.19 36.55 0.95
CA GLU A 793 9.33 37.47 0.96
C GLU A 793 9.09 38.62 1.95
N ALA A 794 10.06 38.90 2.81
CA ALA A 794 10.05 40.04 3.72
C ALA A 794 11.48 40.31 4.23
N PRO A 795 11.82 41.55 4.61
CA PRO A 795 13.08 41.81 5.30
C PRO A 795 13.10 41.11 6.67
N LEU A 796 14.18 40.40 6.96
CA LEU A 796 14.41 39.87 8.30
C LEU A 796 14.86 41.02 9.22
N HIS A 797 13.96 41.46 10.09
CA HIS A 797 14.24 42.39 11.19
C HIS A 797 14.22 41.63 12.53
N PRO A 798 15.30 40.89 12.87
CA PRO A 798 15.32 40.08 14.08
C PRO A 798 15.16 40.97 15.31
N THR A 799 14.15 40.69 16.15
CA THR A 799 13.96 41.37 17.44
C THR A 799 14.81 40.73 18.53
N SER A 800 15.02 39.41 18.46
CA SER A 800 15.92 38.64 19.32
C SER A 800 16.29 37.30 18.66
N LYS A 801 17.36 36.66 19.13
CA LYS A 801 17.75 35.29 18.71
C LYS A 801 17.91 34.40 19.93
N LEU A 802 17.45 33.17 19.86
CA LEU A 802 17.75 32.11 20.82
C LEU A 802 18.80 31.21 20.19
N LEU A 803 19.98 31.14 20.81
CA LEU A 803 21.09 30.32 20.35
C LEU A 803 21.08 29.01 21.15
N VAL A 804 20.91 27.89 20.46
CA VAL A 804 20.80 26.57 21.09
C VAL A 804 21.97 25.71 20.64
N ASN A 805 22.71 25.17 21.60
CA ASN A 805 23.88 24.31 21.39
C ASN A 805 23.55 22.87 21.80
N PHE A 806 23.54 21.95 20.85
CA PHE A 806 23.38 20.51 21.07
C PHE A 806 24.75 19.88 21.24
N THR A 807 25.13 19.64 22.48
CA THR A 807 26.52 19.34 22.84
C THR A 807 26.61 18.22 23.87
N ASN A 808 27.78 17.65 24.05
CA ASN A 808 28.01 16.92 25.31
C ASN A 808 28.32 17.94 26.42
N GLN A 809 28.01 17.57 27.66
CA GLN A 809 28.22 18.44 28.83
C GLN A 809 29.63 19.07 28.92
N ARG A 810 30.65 18.43 28.31
CA ARG A 810 32.04 18.90 28.30
C ARG A 810 32.28 20.15 27.45
N TYR A 811 31.53 20.35 26.37
CA TYR A 811 31.69 21.48 25.44
C TYR A 811 30.45 22.38 25.46
N ALA A 812 29.96 22.69 26.66
CA ALA A 812 28.95 23.71 26.85
C ALA A 812 29.52 25.08 26.47
N ALA A 813 28.82 25.79 25.60
CA ALA A 813 29.17 27.14 25.18
C ALA A 813 28.72 28.16 26.23
N PRO A 814 29.47 29.24 26.47
CA PRO A 814 29.06 30.28 27.42
C PRO A 814 27.80 31.02 26.96
N SER A 815 27.12 31.67 27.91
CA SER A 815 25.98 32.56 27.63
C SER A 815 26.32 33.53 26.48
N PRO A 816 25.40 33.79 25.53
CA PRO A 816 23.97 33.47 25.55
C PRO A 816 23.58 32.11 24.93
N TRP A 817 24.50 31.15 24.80
CA TRP A 817 24.15 29.82 24.29
C TRP A 817 23.41 28.96 25.31
N ASN A 818 22.25 28.44 24.91
CA ASN A 818 21.45 27.50 25.68
C ASN A 818 21.90 26.07 25.35
N ASN A 819 22.48 25.38 26.32
CA ASN A 819 23.12 24.09 26.09
C ASN A 819 22.18 22.92 26.38
N VAL A 820 21.82 22.16 25.35
CA VAL A 820 21.15 20.86 25.46
C VAL A 820 22.25 19.80 25.57
N THR A 821 22.34 19.14 26.73
CA THR A 821 23.50 18.28 27.08
C THR A 821 23.19 16.78 27.14
N GLN A 822 21.90 16.42 27.05
CA GLN A 822 21.41 15.03 27.08
C GLN A 822 20.76 14.67 25.73
N THR A 823 20.96 13.44 25.27
CA THR A 823 20.57 12.97 23.94
C THR A 823 19.36 12.04 23.94
N HIS A 824 18.73 11.81 25.10
CA HIS A 824 17.61 10.86 25.21
C HIS A 824 16.25 11.55 25.08
N GLN A 825 15.23 10.77 24.75
CA GLN A 825 13.85 11.19 24.71
C GLN A 825 13.43 11.79 26.06
N GLY A 826 12.60 12.84 26.01
CA GLY A 826 12.10 13.55 27.19
C GLY A 826 13.13 14.49 27.83
N THR A 827 14.30 14.71 27.21
CA THR A 827 15.18 15.82 27.60
C THR A 827 14.48 17.13 27.27
N ILE A 828 14.22 17.94 28.31
CA ILE A 828 13.57 19.24 28.20
C ILE A 828 14.50 20.34 28.74
N ILE A 829 14.60 21.44 28.00
CA ILE A 829 15.14 22.71 28.49
C ILE A 829 14.02 23.74 28.47
N HIS A 830 13.74 24.33 29.63
CA HIS A 830 12.79 25.42 29.77
C HIS A 830 13.51 26.75 29.72
N ASP A 831 12.73 27.81 29.55
CA ASP A 831 13.14 29.17 29.85
C ASP A 831 14.41 29.64 29.13
N LEU A 832 14.49 29.42 27.81
CA LEU A 832 15.67 29.75 27.02
C LEU A 832 16.02 31.24 27.12
N ILE A 833 17.31 31.54 27.22
CA ILE A 833 17.86 32.90 27.28
C ILE A 833 18.11 33.40 25.86
N ASP A 834 17.63 34.60 25.54
CA ASP A 834 17.86 35.24 24.25
C ASP A 834 19.25 35.88 24.12
N SER A 835 19.58 36.33 22.92
CA SER A 835 20.86 36.97 22.60
C SER A 835 21.10 38.30 23.31
N LEU A 836 20.07 38.87 23.96
CA LEU A 836 20.15 40.09 24.77
C LEU A 836 20.31 39.77 26.26
N GLY A 837 20.24 38.50 26.65
CA GLY A 837 20.37 38.02 28.02
C GLY A 837 19.05 37.90 28.79
N ASN A 838 17.90 38.03 28.12
CA ASN A 838 16.59 37.89 28.75
C ASN A 838 16.11 36.45 28.75
N THR A 839 15.51 36.00 29.85
CA THR A 839 14.79 34.71 29.91
C THR A 839 13.47 34.80 29.15
N THR A 840 13.17 33.81 28.31
CA THR A 840 11.94 33.71 27.50
C THR A 840 11.11 32.51 27.96
N PRO A 841 9.79 32.45 27.69
CA PRO A 841 8.99 31.24 27.99
C PRO A 841 9.25 30.08 27.02
N ILE A 842 10.13 30.28 26.02
CA ILE A 842 10.38 29.30 24.96
C ILE A 842 11.26 28.18 25.51
N GLY A 843 10.89 26.94 25.23
CA GLY A 843 11.64 25.74 25.60
C GLY A 843 11.81 24.76 24.44
N ILE A 844 12.66 23.76 24.64
CA ILE A 844 12.93 22.68 23.67
C ILE A 844 12.82 21.32 24.34
N GLU A 845 12.21 20.37 23.64
CA GLU A 845 12.15 18.97 24.02
C GLU A 845 12.63 18.04 22.90
N LEU A 846 13.38 17.02 23.26
CA LEU A 846 13.70 15.90 22.38
C LEU A 846 12.62 14.83 22.46
N LEU A 847 11.89 14.60 21.36
CA LEU A 847 10.78 13.64 21.34
C LEU A 847 11.23 12.20 21.06
N ASN A 848 12.46 12.01 20.58
CA ASN A 848 13.08 10.70 20.34
C ASN A 848 14.53 10.65 20.86
N ASN A 849 15.02 9.43 21.11
CA ASN A 849 16.42 9.17 21.45
C ASN A 849 17.33 9.39 20.24
N TRP A 850 18.36 10.21 20.40
CA TRP A 850 19.49 10.28 19.47
C TRP A 850 20.49 9.16 19.76
N ASN A 851 21.22 8.66 18.74
CA ASN A 851 22.22 7.61 18.97
C ASN A 851 23.37 8.09 19.90
N GLY A 852 23.65 9.39 19.91
CA GLY A 852 24.52 10.01 20.90
C GLY A 852 25.05 11.36 20.45
N SER A 853 26.09 11.81 21.14
CA SER A 853 26.86 13.00 20.80
C SER A 853 28.31 12.65 20.44
N ASN A 854 28.98 13.52 19.70
CA ASN A 854 30.40 13.39 19.36
C ASN A 854 31.03 14.78 19.22
N THR A 855 32.36 14.86 19.27
CA THR A 855 33.14 16.11 19.39
C THR A 855 34.13 16.31 18.24
N ASN A 856 33.90 15.62 17.12
CA ASN A 856 34.73 15.69 15.93
C ASN A 856 34.14 16.63 14.86
N GLY A 857 33.73 17.82 15.27
CA GLY A 857 33.34 18.90 14.37
C GLY A 857 34.53 19.74 13.95
N VAL A 858 34.39 20.56 12.91
CA VAL A 858 35.51 21.38 12.42
C VAL A 858 35.80 22.51 13.40
N MET A 859 37.08 22.75 13.69
CA MET A 859 37.53 23.90 14.49
C MET A 859 38.41 24.78 13.62
N THR A 860 38.13 26.07 13.61
CA THR A 860 38.93 27.08 12.89
C THR A 860 40.16 27.52 13.67
N GLY A 861 40.17 27.32 14.99
CA GLY A 861 41.27 27.66 15.91
C GLY A 861 41.24 29.12 16.37
N ASN A 862 40.35 29.94 15.81
CA ASN A 862 40.21 31.36 16.11
C ASN A 862 38.74 31.83 16.07
N ASN A 863 37.76 30.92 16.17
CA ASN A 863 36.31 31.20 16.12
C ASN A 863 35.84 31.98 14.88
N THR A 864 36.45 31.75 13.71
CA THR A 864 36.07 32.44 12.46
C THR A 864 34.93 31.76 11.70
N GLY A 865 34.42 30.63 12.18
CA GLY A 865 33.23 29.97 11.64
C GLY A 865 31.93 30.73 11.96
N ILE A 866 30.83 30.34 11.31
CA ILE A 866 29.50 30.95 11.52
C ILE A 866 28.95 30.75 12.94
N VAL A 867 29.45 29.75 13.65
CA VAL A 867 29.27 29.57 15.09
C VAL A 867 30.66 29.43 15.74
N PRO A 868 30.82 29.73 17.04
CA PRO A 868 32.09 29.57 17.74
C PRO A 868 32.62 28.13 17.67
N ASP A 869 33.95 27.95 17.74
CA ASP A 869 34.58 26.62 17.61
C ASP A 869 34.06 25.64 18.66
N VAL A 870 33.73 26.11 19.87
CA VAL A 870 33.15 25.26 20.93
C VAL A 870 31.79 24.66 20.52
N VAL A 871 30.99 25.39 19.76
CA VAL A 871 29.68 24.94 19.22
C VAL A 871 29.88 24.08 17.99
N ALA A 872 30.77 24.48 17.07
CA ALA A 872 31.06 23.70 15.87
C ALA A 872 31.70 22.34 16.20
N ARG A 873 32.43 22.23 17.31
CA ARG A 873 33.13 21.01 17.71
C ARG A 873 32.20 19.87 18.11
N SER A 874 31.10 20.14 18.82
CA SER A 874 30.22 19.10 19.39
C SER A 874 28.85 19.08 18.73
N TYR A 875 28.30 17.87 18.51
CA TYR A 875 26.98 17.67 17.91
C TYR A 875 26.31 16.39 18.37
N TYR A 876 25.02 16.30 18.10
CA TYR A 876 24.25 15.08 18.15
C TYR A 876 24.27 14.37 16.80
N TRP A 877 24.11 13.04 16.80
CA TRP A 877 24.07 12.25 15.58
C TRP A 877 23.14 11.03 15.69
N PHE A 878 22.65 10.55 14.55
CA PHE A 878 21.95 9.27 14.42
C PHE A 878 22.11 8.62 13.04
N GLN A 879 21.84 7.31 12.95
CA GLN A 879 22.00 6.49 11.74
C GLN A 879 20.71 6.25 10.95
N SER A 880 19.55 6.20 11.61
CA SER A 880 18.27 5.89 10.98
C SER A 880 17.08 6.45 11.78
N GLY A 881 15.91 6.42 11.16
CA GLY A 881 14.66 6.91 11.74
C GLY A 881 14.46 8.42 11.60
N ILE A 882 13.41 8.91 12.25
CA ILE A 882 13.04 10.31 12.33
C ILE A 882 13.23 10.75 13.78
N HIS A 883 13.86 11.91 14.00
CA HIS A 883 14.20 12.43 15.32
C HIS A 883 13.53 13.78 15.54
N PRO A 884 12.27 13.82 16.01
CA PRO A 884 11.56 15.07 16.16
C PRO A 884 12.08 15.87 17.37
N ILE A 885 12.16 17.19 17.20
CA ILE A 885 12.47 18.17 18.25
C ILE A 885 11.27 19.11 18.35
N ARG A 886 10.70 19.24 19.54
CA ARG A 886 9.61 20.19 19.82
C ARG A 886 10.18 21.48 20.39
N ILE A 887 9.81 22.61 19.80
CA ILE A 887 9.95 23.94 20.39
C ILE A 887 8.58 24.31 20.94
N PHE A 888 8.49 24.71 22.19
CA PHE A 888 7.23 25.08 22.85
C PHE A 888 7.34 26.44 23.55
N GLY A 889 6.21 27.04 23.93
CA GLY A 889 6.17 28.36 24.56
C GLY A 889 6.36 29.52 23.59
N LEU A 890 6.22 29.27 22.29
CA LEU A 890 6.21 30.29 21.25
C LEU A 890 4.89 31.08 21.34
N GLN A 891 4.92 32.34 20.90
CA GLN A 891 3.70 33.14 20.80
C GLN A 891 2.88 32.64 19.61
N PRO A 892 1.59 32.29 19.80
CA PRO A 892 0.69 31.99 18.69
C PRO A 892 0.71 33.13 17.68
N ASN A 893 0.60 32.80 16.40
CA ASN A 893 0.55 33.75 15.28
C ASN A 893 1.85 34.49 14.94
N GLN A 894 2.85 34.46 15.81
CA GLN A 894 4.16 35.03 15.50
C GLN A 894 4.92 34.14 14.51
N LEU A 895 5.62 34.78 13.58
CA LEU A 895 6.48 34.12 12.60
C LEU A 895 7.92 34.06 13.10
N TYR A 896 8.53 32.89 12.93
CA TYR A 896 9.89 32.58 13.34
C TYR A 896 10.75 32.21 12.15
N SER A 897 12.04 32.49 12.23
CA SER A 897 13.03 31.93 11.33
C SER A 897 13.92 30.97 12.12
N ILE A 898 14.06 29.74 11.65
CA ILE A 898 14.79 28.68 12.33
C ILE A 898 15.94 28.24 11.43
N SER A 899 17.16 28.48 11.89
CA SER A 899 18.39 28.09 11.20
C SER A 899 19.05 26.92 11.91
N PHE A 900 19.58 25.99 11.13
CA PHE A 900 20.27 24.80 11.58
C PHE A 900 21.73 24.86 11.18
N PHE A 901 22.61 24.49 12.10
CA PHE A 901 24.03 24.30 11.86
C PHE A 901 24.43 22.87 12.21
N ALA A 902 25.18 22.24 11.31
CA ALA A 902 25.83 20.97 11.53
C ALA A 902 27.23 20.98 10.91
N SER A 903 28.21 20.41 11.62
CA SER A 903 29.61 20.35 11.23
C SER A 903 30.25 19.03 11.66
N ARG A 904 30.91 18.37 10.71
CA ARG A 904 31.67 17.15 10.92
C ARG A 904 33.01 17.26 10.19
N ASN A 905 34.10 17.06 10.92
CA ASN A 905 35.47 17.10 10.38
C ASN A 905 35.81 15.80 9.62
N THR A 906 35.13 15.60 8.50
CA THR A 906 35.29 14.46 7.59
C THR A 906 34.81 14.83 6.20
N ASN A 907 35.31 14.11 5.20
CA ASN A 907 34.78 14.17 3.84
C ASN A 907 33.55 13.26 3.66
N GLY A 908 32.86 13.41 2.53
CA GLY A 908 31.73 12.58 2.09
C GLY A 908 30.36 13.20 2.34
N ASP A 909 29.30 12.47 1.98
CA ASP A 909 27.93 12.93 2.22
C ASP A 909 27.57 12.80 3.71
N ARG A 910 27.25 13.95 4.33
CA ARG A 910 26.79 14.08 5.72
C ARG A 910 25.50 14.91 5.77
N THR A 911 24.68 14.80 4.73
CA THR A 911 23.48 15.62 4.57
C THR A 911 22.38 15.25 5.55
N THR A 912 21.93 16.25 6.29
CA THR A 912 20.79 16.20 7.22
C THR A 912 19.65 17.03 6.64
N ILE A 913 18.42 16.50 6.71
CA ILE A 913 17.19 17.15 6.28
C ILE A 913 16.42 17.58 7.53
N TYR A 914 16.07 18.87 7.58
CA TYR A 914 15.26 19.47 8.63
C TYR A 914 13.91 19.88 8.03
N ARG A 915 12.80 19.43 8.63
CA ARG A 915 11.45 19.67 8.11
C ARG A 915 10.50 20.17 9.18
N ILE A 916 9.73 21.20 8.85
CA ILE A 916 8.62 21.73 9.66
C ILE A 916 7.39 21.73 8.75
N GLY A 917 6.36 20.96 9.10
CA GLY A 917 5.19 20.77 8.22
C GLY A 917 5.60 20.30 6.81
N LYS A 918 5.21 21.07 5.79
CA LYS A 918 5.55 20.87 4.37
C LYS A 918 6.91 21.46 3.96
N HIS A 919 7.52 22.33 4.77
CA HIS A 919 8.76 23.02 4.43
C HIS A 919 9.98 22.22 4.88
N SER A 920 10.99 22.09 4.01
CA SER A 920 12.23 21.39 4.35
C SER A 920 13.46 22.06 3.77
N VAL A 921 14.58 21.91 4.48
CA VAL A 921 15.91 22.36 4.06
C VAL A 921 16.94 21.27 4.36
N GLN A 922 18.04 21.28 3.63
CA GLN A 922 19.11 20.29 3.79
C GLN A 922 20.44 20.98 4.08
N LEU A 923 21.27 20.35 4.89
CA LEU A 923 22.63 20.82 5.19
C LEU A 923 23.60 19.64 5.18
N ASN A 924 24.64 19.71 4.35
CA ASN A 924 25.76 18.78 4.45
C ASN A 924 26.73 19.23 5.56
N ALA A 925 26.91 18.40 6.58
CA ALA A 925 27.78 18.71 7.70
C ALA A 925 29.29 18.57 7.36
N ALA A 926 29.66 17.92 6.26
CA ALA A 926 31.05 17.64 5.91
C ALA A 926 31.87 18.92 5.74
N TYR A 927 32.90 19.07 6.58
CA TYR A 927 33.77 20.25 6.67
C TYR A 927 33.03 21.60 6.80
N ASN A 928 31.77 21.61 7.21
CA ASN A 928 30.97 22.82 7.21
C ASN A 928 31.41 23.76 8.33
N ILE A 929 31.81 24.98 7.96
CA ILE A 929 32.16 26.07 8.89
C ILE A 929 31.37 27.35 8.62
N GLN A 930 30.60 27.42 7.53
CA GLN A 930 30.03 28.68 7.02
C GLN A 930 28.55 28.59 6.64
N ASN A 931 28.00 27.40 6.39
CA ASN A 931 26.64 27.27 5.88
C ASN A 931 25.64 26.98 6.99
N LEU A 932 24.49 27.66 6.93
CA LEU A 932 23.29 27.35 7.69
C LEU A 932 22.21 26.87 6.72
N ALA A 933 21.37 25.95 7.16
CA ALA A 933 20.10 25.66 6.50
C ALA A 933 18.98 26.38 7.26
N GLN A 934 18.12 27.13 6.58
CA GLN A 934 17.20 28.05 7.24
C GLN A 934 15.78 27.95 6.69
N LEU A 935 14.82 27.80 7.60
CA LEU A 935 13.39 27.88 7.32
C LEU A 935 12.88 29.24 7.83
N ASN A 936 12.34 30.05 6.94
CA ASN A 936 11.81 31.38 7.27
C ASN A 936 10.29 31.35 7.41
N TRP A 937 9.74 32.30 8.16
CA TRP A 937 8.30 32.56 8.25
C TRP A 937 7.49 31.37 8.81
N MET A 938 8.08 30.60 9.72
CA MET A 938 7.44 29.46 10.36
C MET A 938 6.53 29.94 11.49
N GLN A 939 5.25 29.62 11.42
CA GLN A 939 4.28 29.95 12.47
C GLN A 939 4.18 28.81 13.49
N ALA A 940 4.04 29.17 14.76
CA ALA A 940 3.68 28.20 15.80
C ALA A 940 2.21 27.80 15.68
N ASP A 941 1.88 26.59 16.11
CA ASP A 941 0.49 26.13 16.17
C ASP A 941 -0.31 26.85 17.27
N ALA A 942 -1.60 26.50 17.41
CA ALA A 942 -2.48 27.10 18.41
C ALA A 942 -2.01 26.89 19.87
N ASN A 943 -1.14 25.92 20.13
CA ASN A 943 -0.55 25.66 21.43
C ASN A 943 0.77 26.40 21.65
N GLY A 944 1.24 27.17 20.65
CA GLY A 944 2.54 27.83 20.69
C GLY A 944 3.69 26.86 20.48
N GLU A 945 3.50 25.82 19.66
CA GLU A 945 4.50 24.79 19.39
C GLU A 945 4.94 24.75 17.91
N ILE A 946 6.20 24.40 17.68
CA ILE A 946 6.76 24.04 16.37
C ILE A 946 7.51 22.71 16.53
N VAL A 947 7.16 21.71 15.72
CA VAL A 947 7.86 20.41 15.69
C VAL A 947 8.75 20.32 14.45
N ILE A 948 10.03 20.06 14.67
CA ILE A 948 11.05 19.89 13.64
C ILE A 948 11.35 18.41 13.50
N TYR A 949 11.15 17.86 12.31
CA TYR A 949 11.51 16.49 11.97
C TYR A 949 12.91 16.46 11.37
N VAL A 950 13.85 15.85 12.08
CA VAL A 950 15.23 15.67 11.60
C VAL A 950 15.39 14.26 11.02
N THR A 951 15.92 14.18 9.80
CA THR A 951 16.25 12.92 9.11
C THR A 951 17.60 13.05 8.40
N LYS A 952 18.23 11.93 8.05
CA LYS A 952 19.38 11.94 7.14
C LYS A 952 18.89 11.95 5.70
N SER A 953 19.69 12.46 4.75
CA SER A 953 19.43 12.18 3.34
C SER A 953 19.52 10.68 3.05
N PRO A 954 18.85 10.17 2.00
CA PRO A 954 18.96 8.76 1.62
C PRO A 954 20.41 8.29 1.40
N THR A 955 21.25 9.18 0.86
CA THR A 955 22.67 8.93 0.53
C THR A 955 23.63 9.13 1.70
N SER A 956 23.23 9.85 2.76
CA SER A 956 24.06 10.04 3.95
C SER A 956 23.99 8.82 4.87
N SER A 957 25.11 8.48 5.51
CA SER A 957 25.15 7.40 6.52
C SER A 957 24.64 7.85 7.90
N TYR A 958 24.61 9.16 8.15
CA TYR A 958 24.28 9.75 9.45
C TYR A 958 23.64 11.14 9.28
N ALA A 959 22.80 11.53 10.23
CA ALA A 959 22.36 12.91 10.41
C ALA A 959 23.11 13.55 11.59
N TYR A 960 23.23 14.88 11.56
CA TYR A 960 24.00 15.67 12.53
C TYR A 960 23.28 16.95 12.89
N LEU A 961 23.40 17.38 14.15
CA LEU A 961 22.93 18.69 14.61
C LEU A 961 23.88 19.24 15.68
N ASN A 962 24.50 20.38 15.42
CA ASN A 962 25.34 21.11 16.38
C ASN A 962 24.54 22.22 17.06
N ALA A 963 23.85 23.03 16.27
CA ALA A 963 23.16 24.21 16.78
C ALA A 963 21.87 24.49 16.03
N MET A 964 20.93 25.10 16.75
CA MET A 964 19.70 25.66 16.23
C MET A 964 19.61 27.12 16.67
N ILE A 965 19.26 27.99 15.73
CA ILE A 965 19.10 29.43 15.96
C ILE A 965 17.64 29.76 15.68
N ILE A 966 16.89 30.09 16.72
CA ILE A 966 15.50 30.52 16.60
C ILE A 966 15.48 32.04 16.62
N THR A 967 15.05 32.65 15.51
CA THR A 967 15.00 34.10 15.34
C THR A 967 13.56 34.57 15.40
N THR A 968 13.27 35.50 16.31
CA THR A 968 11.97 36.16 16.39
C THR A 968 11.94 37.28 15.34
N THR A 969 10.98 37.22 14.41
CA THR A 969 10.92 38.19 13.30
C THR A 969 10.12 39.45 13.67
N GLY A 970 9.32 39.40 14.74
CA GLY A 970 8.36 40.45 15.09
C GLY A 970 7.12 40.50 14.20
N LEU A 971 7.09 39.76 13.08
CA LEU A 971 5.93 39.64 12.20
C LEU A 971 4.93 38.62 12.75
N SER A 972 3.65 38.86 12.50
CA SER A 972 2.58 37.92 12.81
C SER A 972 1.42 38.05 11.83
N ILE A 973 0.78 36.92 11.51
CA ILE A 973 -0.48 36.87 10.75
C ILE A 973 -1.58 36.49 11.73
N SER A 974 -2.61 37.33 11.87
CA SER A 974 -3.64 37.14 12.91
C SER A 974 -4.36 35.79 12.83
N ASP A 975 -4.68 35.34 11.62
CA ASP A 975 -5.16 33.99 11.32
C ASP A 975 -4.80 33.66 9.86
N PRO A 976 -3.82 32.78 9.60
CA PRO A 976 -3.39 32.46 8.24
C PRO A 976 -4.45 31.69 7.45
N ASN A 977 -5.45 31.09 8.12
CA ASN A 977 -6.47 30.28 7.46
C ASN A 977 -7.77 31.06 7.21
N ALA A 978 -7.84 32.32 7.65
CA ALA A 978 -9.01 33.16 7.47
C ALA A 978 -9.06 33.79 6.08
N ILE A 979 -10.28 33.90 5.55
CA ILE A 979 -10.56 34.65 4.31
C ILE A 979 -10.16 36.13 4.41
N ASN A 980 -10.27 36.71 5.61
CA ASN A 980 -9.79 38.06 5.94
C ASN A 980 -8.81 37.95 7.10
N THR A 981 -7.59 38.46 6.91
CA THR A 981 -6.54 38.42 7.94
C THR A 981 -5.77 39.74 7.98
N SER A 982 -4.84 39.89 8.90
CA SER A 982 -3.95 41.06 8.92
C SER A 982 -2.52 40.67 9.30
N VAL A 983 -1.56 41.48 8.83
CA VAL A 983 -0.12 41.27 9.07
C VAL A 983 0.41 42.37 9.96
N SER A 984 0.79 42.06 11.20
CA SER A 984 1.41 43.03 12.11
C SER A 984 2.93 42.86 12.21
N GLY A 985 3.61 43.83 12.81
CA GLY A 985 5.08 43.84 12.94
C GLY A 985 5.83 44.47 11.77
N LEU A 986 5.09 45.02 10.80
CA LEU A 986 5.63 45.60 9.57
C LEU A 986 6.59 46.78 9.85
N LYS A 987 7.71 46.82 9.12
CA LYS A 987 8.71 47.89 9.05
C LYS A 987 8.78 48.47 7.63
N THR A 988 9.43 49.61 7.46
CA THR A 988 9.65 50.23 6.14
C THR A 988 10.40 49.28 5.20
N ALA A 989 9.70 48.66 4.25
CA ALA A 989 10.19 47.71 3.25
C ALA A 989 9.04 47.19 2.36
N ASP A 990 9.40 46.36 1.39
CA ASP A 990 8.44 45.60 0.58
C ASP A 990 8.28 44.17 1.16
N TYR A 991 7.05 43.67 1.21
CA TYR A 991 6.67 42.34 1.68
C TYR A 991 5.82 41.67 0.60
N ALA A 992 6.05 40.39 0.34
CA ALA A 992 5.24 39.56 -0.54
C ALA A 992 4.54 38.47 0.27
N LEU A 993 3.21 38.41 0.14
CA LEU A 993 2.39 37.38 0.74
C LEU A 993 1.68 36.60 -0.34
N GLN A 994 1.68 35.28 -0.20
CA GLN A 994 0.99 34.36 -1.07
C GLN A 994 -0.26 33.85 -0.36
N LEU A 995 -1.40 33.95 -1.04
CA LEU A 995 -2.61 33.24 -0.73
C LEU A 995 -2.60 31.92 -1.49
N GLN A 996 -2.81 30.81 -0.78
CA GLN A 996 -3.22 29.54 -1.37
C GLN A 996 -4.71 29.33 -1.10
N VAL A 997 -5.46 28.95 -2.13
CA VAL A 997 -6.88 28.57 -2.03
C VAL A 997 -6.99 27.12 -2.41
N ILE A 998 -7.76 26.34 -1.63
CA ILE A 998 -8.02 24.92 -1.90
C ILE A 998 -9.53 24.71 -1.98
N ASP A 999 -9.97 24.03 -3.03
CA ASP A 999 -11.38 23.67 -3.24
C ASP A 999 -11.74 22.28 -2.71
N ASP A 1000 -13.02 21.94 -2.78
CA ASP A 1000 -13.57 20.65 -2.37
C ASP A 1000 -13.17 19.48 -3.29
N GLU A 1001 -12.51 19.75 -4.41
CA GLU A 1001 -11.86 18.77 -5.30
C GLU A 1001 -10.36 18.61 -4.98
N CYS A 1002 -9.88 19.25 -3.90
CA CYS A 1002 -8.47 19.30 -3.46
C CYS A 1002 -7.52 19.93 -4.50
N LEU A 1003 -8.04 20.65 -5.48
CA LEU A 1003 -7.24 21.48 -6.37
C LEU A 1003 -6.89 22.79 -5.66
N SER A 1004 -5.75 23.37 -6.03
CA SER A 1004 -5.32 24.64 -5.45
C SER A 1004 -4.82 25.62 -6.49
N ASP A 1005 -5.05 26.89 -6.19
CA ASP A 1005 -4.49 28.02 -6.90
C ASP A 1005 -3.84 29.00 -5.94
N PHE A 1006 -2.97 29.85 -6.49
CA PHE A 1006 -2.17 30.78 -5.72
C PHE A 1006 -2.28 32.18 -6.29
N ASP A 1007 -2.38 33.16 -5.41
CA ASP A 1007 -2.25 34.56 -5.78
C ASP A 1007 -1.31 35.27 -4.79
N THR A 1008 -0.70 36.37 -5.22
CA THR A 1008 0.27 37.11 -4.42
C THR A 1008 -0.18 38.55 -4.25
N VAL A 1009 -0.03 39.08 -3.05
CA VAL A 1009 -0.23 40.49 -2.74
C VAL A 1009 1.06 41.09 -2.20
N MET A 1010 1.43 42.26 -2.73
CA MET A 1010 2.58 43.03 -2.26
C MET A 1010 2.13 44.08 -1.26
N LEU A 1011 2.80 44.15 -0.11
CA LEU A 1011 2.67 45.24 0.85
C LEU A 1011 3.95 46.07 0.78
N LYS A 1012 3.81 47.30 0.32
CA LYS A 1012 4.89 48.28 0.28
C LYS A 1012 4.74 49.27 1.41
N ILE A 1013 5.63 49.19 2.38
CA ILE A 1013 5.64 50.06 3.55
C ILE A 1013 6.66 51.16 3.32
N THR A 1014 6.19 52.36 2.99
CA THR A 1014 7.05 53.53 2.81
C THR A 1014 7.31 54.21 4.15
N PRO A 1015 8.51 54.81 4.34
CA PRO A 1015 8.70 55.67 5.49
C PRO A 1015 7.68 56.80 5.38
N THR A 1016 7.00 57.12 6.47
CA THR A 1016 6.13 58.30 6.54
C THR A 1016 6.96 59.48 6.03
N PRO A 1017 6.51 60.22 4.99
CA PRO A 1017 7.27 61.36 4.49
C PRO A 1017 7.66 62.26 5.65
N PRO A 1018 8.92 62.73 5.75
CA PRO A 1018 9.22 63.79 6.69
C PRO A 1018 8.29 64.95 6.35
N LEU A 1019 7.43 65.33 7.31
CA LEU A 1019 6.55 66.49 7.16
C LEU A 1019 7.43 67.66 6.69
N LYS A 1020 7.17 68.16 5.47
CA LYS A 1020 7.85 69.35 4.98
C LYS A 1020 7.45 70.49 5.90
N MET A 1021 8.43 71.09 6.59
CA MET A 1021 8.24 72.30 7.38
C MET A 1021 7.46 73.34 6.54
N GLY A 1022 6.25 73.67 6.99
CA GLY A 1022 5.58 74.91 6.61
C GLY A 1022 4.24 74.86 5.87
N GLN A 1023 3.61 73.70 5.61
CA GLN A 1023 2.28 73.70 4.92
C GLN A 1023 1.19 72.73 5.40
N ASP A 1024 1.39 71.90 6.42
CA ASP A 1024 0.29 71.10 6.97
C ASP A 1024 -0.39 71.83 8.13
N LYS A 1025 -1.46 72.57 7.80
CA LYS A 1025 -2.42 73.04 8.81
C LYS A 1025 -3.04 71.81 9.50
N ILE A 1026 -3.09 71.79 10.83
CA ILE A 1026 -3.75 70.75 11.62
C ILE A 1026 -5.19 70.59 11.11
N LYS A 1027 -5.57 69.37 10.70
CA LYS A 1027 -6.92 69.09 10.24
C LYS A 1027 -7.82 68.75 11.43
N PRO A 1028 -9.06 69.27 11.50
CA PRO A 1028 -10.03 68.95 12.55
C PRO A 1028 -10.27 67.45 12.78
N SER A 1029 -10.09 66.63 11.75
CA SER A 1029 -10.22 65.17 11.81
C SER A 1029 -9.18 64.47 12.70
N ASN A 1030 -8.08 65.17 13.01
CA ASN A 1030 -6.95 64.61 13.75
C ASN A 1030 -7.03 64.89 15.26
N ILE A 1031 -8.16 65.46 15.71
CA ILE A 1031 -8.42 65.81 17.10
C ILE A 1031 -9.70 65.11 17.50
N SER A 1032 -9.65 64.32 18.57
CA SER A 1032 -10.84 63.63 19.08
C SER A 1032 -10.90 63.65 20.60
N LEU A 1033 -12.12 63.57 21.12
CA LEU A 1033 -12.39 63.42 22.56
C LEU A 1033 -12.81 61.99 22.83
N SER A 1034 -12.26 61.38 23.87
CA SER A 1034 -12.62 60.02 24.29
C SER A 1034 -13.10 59.98 25.75
N PRO A 1035 -14.14 59.18 26.06
CA PRO A 1035 -14.94 58.37 25.14
C PRO A 1035 -15.82 59.22 24.22
N ASN A 1036 -16.11 58.73 23.00
CA ASN A 1036 -17.06 59.33 22.06
C ASN A 1036 -18.27 58.37 21.95
N PRO A 1037 -19.54 58.73 22.28
CA PRO A 1037 -20.20 60.05 22.26
C PRO A 1037 -19.90 60.98 23.44
N THR A 1038 -20.18 62.28 23.28
CA THR A 1038 -19.75 63.46 24.08
C THR A 1038 -20.11 63.53 25.59
N LYS A 1039 -20.46 62.41 26.24
CA LYS A 1039 -20.71 62.31 27.69
C LYS A 1039 -19.62 61.47 28.38
N GLY A 1040 -19.01 62.02 29.41
CA GLY A 1040 -18.00 61.30 30.23
C GLY A 1040 -16.58 61.37 29.69
N ILE A 1041 -16.27 62.39 28.88
CA ILE A 1041 -14.94 62.60 28.28
C ILE A 1041 -13.87 62.84 29.35
N SER A 1042 -12.80 62.06 29.28
CA SER A 1042 -11.63 62.16 30.16
C SER A 1042 -10.36 62.60 29.44
N THR A 1043 -10.27 62.41 28.11
CA THR A 1043 -9.01 62.60 27.37
C THR A 1043 -9.26 63.24 26.00
N LEU A 1044 -8.43 64.22 25.66
CA LEU A 1044 -8.29 64.80 24.33
C LEU A 1044 -7.10 64.13 23.63
N PHE A 1045 -7.34 63.53 22.47
CA PHE A 1045 -6.32 62.92 21.61
C PHE A 1045 -6.00 63.87 20.47
N ILE A 1046 -4.71 64.09 20.24
CA ILE A 1046 -4.18 64.96 19.20
C ILE A 1046 -3.08 64.19 18.49
N HIS A 1047 -3.20 63.99 17.18
CA HIS A 1047 -2.10 63.38 16.42
C HIS A 1047 -0.86 64.31 16.41
N PRO A 1048 0.36 63.75 16.37
CA PRO A 1048 1.60 64.51 16.43
C PRO A 1048 1.61 65.71 15.47
N PHE A 1049 2.02 66.87 15.99
CA PHE A 1049 2.12 68.13 15.26
C PHE A 1049 3.52 68.72 15.50
N GLN A 1050 3.93 69.79 14.79
CA GLN A 1050 5.29 70.34 14.91
C GLN A 1050 5.38 71.73 15.57
N ALA A 1051 4.29 72.25 16.15
CA ALA A 1051 4.26 73.57 16.81
C ALA A 1051 3.34 73.58 18.03
N ASN A 1052 3.81 74.09 19.18
CA ASN A 1052 3.03 74.10 20.42
C ASN A 1052 1.63 74.73 20.25
N LEU A 1053 0.60 74.05 20.76
CA LEU A 1053 -0.79 74.50 20.70
C LEU A 1053 -1.25 75.05 22.03
N THR A 1054 -2.21 75.95 22.01
CA THR A 1054 -2.86 76.43 23.24
C THR A 1054 -4.25 75.86 23.35
N CYS A 1055 -4.52 75.09 24.40
CA CYS A 1055 -5.85 74.59 24.73
C CYS A 1055 -6.50 75.49 25.78
N LYS A 1056 -7.66 76.07 25.45
CA LYS A 1056 -8.52 76.81 26.38
C LYS A 1056 -9.86 76.10 26.50
N ILE A 1057 -10.33 75.90 27.73
CA ILE A 1057 -11.64 75.32 28.01
C ILE A 1057 -12.45 76.33 28.79
N HIS A 1058 -13.64 76.63 28.28
CA HIS A 1058 -14.58 77.59 28.83
C HIS A 1058 -15.73 76.86 29.51
N SER A 1059 -16.17 77.36 30.66
CA SER A 1059 -17.46 76.98 31.25
C SER A 1059 -18.62 77.45 30.37
N PHE A 1060 -19.82 76.93 30.62
CA PHE A 1060 -21.04 77.39 29.94
C PHE A 1060 -21.28 78.91 30.02
N GLU A 1061 -20.81 79.56 31.09
CA GLU A 1061 -20.88 81.01 31.28
C GLU A 1061 -19.78 81.80 30.53
N GLY A 1062 -18.95 81.10 29.74
CA GLY A 1062 -17.90 81.70 28.91
C GLY A 1062 -16.55 81.95 29.61
N ARG A 1063 -16.43 81.62 30.91
CA ARG A 1063 -15.17 81.80 31.67
C ARG A 1063 -14.16 80.71 31.34
N VAL A 1064 -12.89 81.05 31.09
CA VAL A 1064 -11.81 80.06 30.92
C VAL A 1064 -11.57 79.36 32.27
N VAL A 1065 -11.79 78.05 32.32
CA VAL A 1065 -11.63 77.20 33.50
C VAL A 1065 -10.41 76.28 33.41
N PHE A 1066 -9.84 76.11 32.22
CA PHE A 1066 -8.59 75.38 32.00
C PHE A 1066 -7.84 75.98 30.82
N HIS A 1067 -6.52 76.12 30.97
CA HIS A 1067 -5.63 76.67 29.97
C HIS A 1067 -4.28 75.94 30.06
N GLN A 1068 -3.85 75.30 28.97
CA GLN A 1068 -2.55 74.65 28.90
C GLN A 1068 -1.96 74.73 27.49
N THR A 1069 -0.65 74.97 27.41
CA THR A 1069 0.13 74.79 26.18
C THR A 1069 0.48 73.30 26.01
N ILE A 1070 0.07 72.72 24.89
CA ILE A 1070 0.34 71.34 24.48
C ILE A 1070 1.61 71.34 23.65
N GLN A 1071 2.63 70.60 24.09
CA GLN A 1071 3.90 70.51 23.38
C GLN A 1071 3.75 69.64 22.12
N HIS A 1072 4.57 69.91 21.10
CA HIS A 1072 4.48 69.30 19.77
C HIS A 1072 4.56 67.74 19.73
N GLU A 1073 5.12 67.10 20.75
CA GLU A 1073 5.18 65.63 20.86
C GLU A 1073 4.08 65.04 21.77
N GLN A 1074 3.21 65.86 22.34
CA GLN A 1074 2.20 65.40 23.29
C GLN A 1074 0.92 64.97 22.57
N GLU A 1075 0.71 63.65 22.48
CA GLU A 1075 -0.42 63.05 21.75
C GLU A 1075 -1.74 63.05 22.52
N GLN A 1076 -1.69 63.24 23.85
CA GLN A 1076 -2.86 63.16 24.71
C GLN A 1076 -2.85 64.22 25.81
N LEU A 1077 -4.04 64.75 26.12
CA LEU A 1077 -4.26 65.65 27.25
C LEU A 1077 -5.40 65.13 28.12
N HIS A 1078 -5.07 64.79 29.36
CA HIS A 1078 -6.05 64.30 30.34
C HIS A 1078 -6.80 65.48 30.98
N LEU A 1079 -8.13 65.45 30.87
CA LEU A 1079 -9.04 66.49 31.34
C LEU A 1079 -9.67 66.15 32.70
N GLU A 1080 -9.14 65.17 33.42
CA GLU A 1080 -9.69 64.56 34.64
C GLU A 1080 -9.91 65.55 35.79
N LYS A 1081 -9.20 66.68 35.82
CA LYS A 1081 -9.32 67.69 36.89
C LYS A 1081 -10.45 68.72 36.72
N LEU A 1082 -11.13 68.75 35.56
CA LEU A 1082 -12.31 69.60 35.38
C LEU A 1082 -13.48 69.08 36.25
N PRO A 1083 -14.25 69.95 36.94
CA PRO A 1083 -15.46 69.52 37.62
C PRO A 1083 -16.54 69.01 36.64
N ALA A 1084 -17.59 68.37 37.16
CA ALA A 1084 -18.74 67.97 36.35
C ALA A 1084 -19.45 69.21 35.79
N GLY A 1085 -19.77 69.21 34.50
CA GLY A 1085 -20.35 70.37 33.83
C GLY A 1085 -20.32 70.31 32.30
N VAL A 1086 -20.89 71.34 31.68
CA VAL A 1086 -20.88 71.51 30.21
C VAL A 1086 -19.79 72.51 29.85
N TYR A 1087 -18.91 72.11 28.94
CA TYR A 1087 -17.73 72.88 28.56
C TYR A 1087 -17.64 73.08 27.05
N HIS A 1088 -16.97 74.17 26.68
CA HIS A 1088 -16.51 74.45 25.33
C HIS A 1088 -14.98 74.40 25.32
N ILE A 1089 -14.38 73.55 24.50
CA ILE A 1089 -12.93 73.48 24.30
C ILE A 1089 -12.56 74.14 22.98
N GLU A 1090 -11.51 74.94 23.01
CA GLU A 1090 -10.91 75.61 21.86
C GLU A 1090 -9.41 75.30 21.82
N LEU A 1091 -8.92 74.90 20.66
CA LEU A 1091 -7.49 74.78 20.37
C LEU A 1091 -7.08 75.94 19.47
N LEU A 1092 -6.07 76.67 19.92
CA LEU A 1092 -5.50 77.84 19.27
C LEU A 1092 -4.12 77.51 18.75
N ASP A 1093 -3.78 78.09 17.60
CA ASP A 1093 -2.44 77.99 17.01
C ASP A 1093 -1.43 78.92 17.72
N ASP A 1094 -0.20 78.95 17.20
CA ASP A 1094 0.91 79.76 17.71
C ASP A 1094 0.70 81.28 17.58
N LYS A 1095 -0.35 81.72 16.87
CA LYS A 1095 -0.78 83.11 16.74
C LYS A 1095 -2.00 83.45 17.58
N GLU A 1096 -2.44 82.53 18.45
CA GLU A 1096 -3.65 82.61 19.26
C GLU A 1096 -4.96 82.69 18.46
N GLU A 1097 -4.98 82.16 17.23
CA GLU A 1097 -6.22 82.03 16.44
C GLU A 1097 -6.85 80.64 16.61
N PRO A 1098 -8.17 80.53 16.91
CA PRO A 1098 -8.82 79.24 17.14
C PRO A 1098 -9.01 78.48 15.82
N PHE A 1099 -8.51 77.25 15.76
CA PHE A 1099 -8.61 76.41 14.55
C PHE A 1099 -9.45 75.13 14.75
N TRP A 1100 -9.72 74.73 16.00
CA TRP A 1100 -10.63 73.65 16.34
C TRP A 1100 -11.41 73.96 17.61
N GLN A 1101 -12.70 73.63 17.62
CA GLN A 1101 -13.58 73.86 18.75
C GLN A 1101 -14.58 72.71 18.90
N SER A 1102 -14.94 72.36 20.13
CA SER A 1102 -15.96 71.34 20.40
C SER A 1102 -16.64 71.53 21.76
N LYS A 1103 -17.85 70.98 21.89
CA LYS A 1103 -18.62 70.99 23.15
C LYS A 1103 -18.68 69.59 23.72
N PHE A 1104 -18.49 69.48 25.03
CA PHE A 1104 -18.60 68.21 25.74
C PHE A 1104 -19.22 68.35 27.12
N VAL A 1105 -19.75 67.23 27.62
CA VAL A 1105 -20.28 67.12 28.99
C VAL A 1105 -19.36 66.22 29.79
N LYS A 1106 -18.83 66.76 30.89
CA LYS A 1106 -18.14 65.97 31.89
C LYS A 1106 -19.11 65.60 33.00
N LEU A 1107 -19.25 64.30 33.26
CA LEU A 1107 -20.14 63.76 34.28
C LEU A 1107 -19.52 63.81 35.67
#